data_AF-A2SGM0-F1
#
_entry.id   AF-A2SGM0-F1
#
_cell.length_a   1.000
_cell.length_b   1.000
_cell.length_c   1.000
_cell.angle_alpha   90.00
_cell.angle_beta   90.00
_cell.angle_gamma   90.00
#
_symmetry.space_group_name_H-M   'P 1'
#
loop_
_entity.id
_entity.type
_entity.pdbx_description
1 polymer ?
#
loop_
_entity_poly.entity_id
_entity_poly.type
_entity_poly.pdbx_seq_one_letter_code
_entity_poly.pdbx_strand_id
1 'polypeptide(L)'
;MSPPSSRFLPALSRRLALLLCGTALVAGCNNSPLPAGEAATNTLFTGFQEKSPRHLDPTASYSNDETKITYQVYEPLYGYHYLKRPYQLVPKVAVAVVAPKYFDKAGQPLPDDAPGEQVALSVYEVPLKHGVRYAPHPAFAKDGQGRYRYHTDHALTRAELGDRHSPLDFEHQGTRELVADDFVYAIKRHASTRVQAPVFSVFSAYVLGLKDYGALLHAEDSKLLAGLPASALDKPFLDLRRFPLAGAEAPDPHTLRIRILGKYPQWPYWMAMTFLAPIPWEADAFYAQPGMAGQGMSLETWPVGTGPYMATVYEQDRRHVLERNPNYRQDDLYPCEGAPDDTPELLADCGQRMPFVDRLVFRAEKEKVPIKSKFIQGYSDVPEIERPEWGIEFHADADDSEATRRLFAERGFRFPRAVDVSNWYVGFNWLDPVIGKGDTPEQQVKNRKLRQALSIAIDWEEYVRVFPNKGGEPAHGPLPAGMFGSRHGTPAGFNPVTHVQVNGGIKRRPLADAERLIAEAGYPGGRDATSGRPLVLNYDYQRIPTPELKAEMDWMVKQFAKLGVTLEIRATDYNQFQDKMRKGRQQVFWWGWLADYPDAENFLFLLYGPNAKAGNDGENAANYANAEYDRRYERLRLLDDGPQKQQLIDEMVALLREDAPWTFGFFPYSASAFQPWVHNGKPGVMVRDMARYYRVDPALRVAKQAEWNRPQWWPLGLMALAALAVAWLARRVFMARERSTARGRRATGARAGEGAGA
;
A
#
# COMPACT_ATOMS: atom_id res chain seq x y z
N MET A 1 76.93 29.33 -28.01
CA MET A 1 75.66 28.99 -28.68
C MET A 1 75.21 27.66 -28.13
N SER A 2 74.06 27.60 -27.46
CA SER A 2 73.45 26.36 -26.97
C SER A 2 72.11 26.18 -27.67
N PRO A 3 71.72 24.97 -28.13
CA PRO A 3 70.44 24.76 -28.77
C PRO A 3 69.30 24.92 -27.74
N PRO A 4 68.12 25.44 -28.12
CA PRO A 4 66.99 25.51 -27.21
C PRO A 4 66.54 24.10 -26.83
N SER A 5 66.42 23.85 -25.52
CA SER A 5 66.18 22.52 -24.98
C SER A 5 64.81 21.94 -25.40
N SER A 6 64.81 20.71 -25.92
CA SER A 6 63.65 19.93 -26.37
C SER A 6 62.64 19.51 -25.27
N ARG A 7 62.66 20.16 -24.10
CA ARG A 7 61.91 19.76 -22.90
C ARG A 7 60.38 19.96 -22.98
N PHE A 8 59.87 20.70 -23.98
CA PHE A 8 58.43 20.92 -24.14
C PHE A 8 57.65 19.71 -24.66
N LEU A 9 58.23 18.92 -25.57
CA LEU A 9 57.58 17.74 -26.17
C LEU A 9 57.21 16.63 -25.15
N PRO A 10 58.12 16.16 -24.26
CA PRO A 10 57.80 15.09 -23.31
C PRO A 10 56.86 15.53 -22.17
N ALA A 11 56.80 16.83 -21.86
CA ALA A 11 55.84 17.36 -20.89
C ALA A 11 54.42 17.43 -21.48
N LEU A 12 54.30 17.76 -22.77
CA LEU A 12 53.03 17.80 -23.48
C LEU A 12 52.46 16.40 -23.72
N SER A 13 53.30 15.42 -24.08
CA SER A 13 52.85 14.03 -24.28
C SER A 13 52.36 13.37 -22.99
N ARG A 14 53.03 13.60 -21.85
CA ARG A 14 52.56 13.12 -20.54
C ARG A 14 51.22 13.74 -20.13
N ARG A 15 51.01 15.04 -20.38
CA ARG A 15 49.72 15.71 -20.11
C ARG A 15 48.62 15.23 -21.04
N LEU A 16 48.92 14.97 -22.32
CA LEU A 16 47.96 14.42 -23.27
C LEU A 16 47.56 12.97 -22.91
N ALA A 17 48.53 12.14 -22.49
CA ALA A 17 48.28 10.79 -22.00
C ALA A 17 47.41 10.78 -20.73
N LEU A 18 47.68 11.68 -19.77
CA LEU A 18 46.84 11.86 -18.59
C LEU A 18 45.42 12.32 -18.95
N LEU A 19 45.27 13.19 -19.95
CA LEU A 19 43.96 13.62 -20.45
C LEU A 19 43.20 12.45 -21.11
N LEU A 20 43.88 11.65 -21.93
CA LEU A 20 43.31 10.47 -22.60
C LEU A 20 42.91 9.37 -21.60
N CYS A 21 43.73 9.10 -20.59
CA CYS A 21 43.36 8.22 -19.47
C CYS A 21 42.17 8.80 -18.68
N GLY A 22 42.14 10.11 -18.45
CA GLY A 22 41.00 10.79 -17.83
C GLY A 22 39.70 10.62 -18.63
N THR A 23 39.74 10.81 -19.95
CA THR A 23 38.56 10.61 -20.81
C THR A 23 38.16 9.15 -20.94
N ALA A 24 39.11 8.21 -20.90
CA ALA A 24 38.81 6.77 -20.89
C ALA A 24 38.14 6.33 -19.58
N LEU A 25 38.55 6.89 -18.43
CA LEU A 25 37.90 6.65 -17.14
C LEU A 25 36.47 7.22 -17.11
N VAL A 26 36.25 8.40 -17.69
CA VAL A 26 34.89 8.98 -17.81
C VAL A 26 34.00 8.16 -18.76
N ALA A 27 34.56 7.56 -19.81
CA ALA A 27 33.81 6.68 -20.72
C ALA A 27 33.41 5.32 -20.10
N GLY A 28 34.05 4.91 -19.00
CA GLY A 28 33.73 3.70 -18.26
C GLY A 28 32.60 3.84 -17.23
N CYS A 29 32.19 5.07 -16.90
CA CYS A 29 31.10 5.32 -15.96
C CYS A 29 29.73 5.09 -16.62
N ASN A 30 29.09 3.95 -16.34
CA ASN A 30 27.67 3.77 -16.66
C ASN A 30 26.80 4.37 -15.54
N ASN A 31 25.80 5.16 -15.89
CA ASN A 31 24.84 5.72 -14.93
C ASN A 31 23.73 4.71 -14.55
N SER A 32 24.03 3.40 -14.59
CA SER A 32 23.09 2.35 -14.21
C SER A 32 22.99 2.27 -12.69
N PRO A 33 21.81 2.45 -12.08
CA PRO A 33 21.63 2.17 -10.65
C PRO A 33 21.62 0.67 -10.36
N LEU A 34 21.47 -0.19 -11.38
CA LEU A 34 21.53 -1.65 -11.25
C LEU A 34 23.00 -2.11 -11.35
N PRO A 35 23.49 -2.97 -10.43
CA PRO A 35 24.74 -3.69 -10.58
C PRO A 35 24.85 -4.41 -11.92
N ALA A 36 26.07 -4.55 -12.42
CA ALA A 36 26.33 -5.17 -13.73
C ALA A 36 25.73 -6.58 -13.81
N GLY A 37 24.97 -6.84 -14.87
CA GLY A 37 24.29 -8.12 -15.10
C GLY A 37 22.92 -8.29 -14.41
N GLU A 38 22.57 -7.53 -13.36
CA GLU A 38 21.29 -7.71 -12.66
C GLU A 38 20.08 -7.55 -13.59
N ALA A 39 20.14 -6.62 -14.55
CA ALA A 39 19.08 -6.38 -15.53
C ALA A 39 18.75 -7.60 -16.43
N ALA A 40 19.68 -8.55 -16.60
CA ALA A 40 19.47 -9.75 -17.41
C ALA A 40 18.88 -10.93 -16.62
N THR A 41 18.71 -10.80 -15.30
CA THR A 41 18.20 -11.88 -14.42
C THR A 41 16.66 -11.90 -14.38
N ASN A 42 16.06 -13.03 -13.96
CA ASN A 42 14.64 -13.13 -13.65
C ASN A 42 14.28 -12.48 -12.29
N THR A 43 14.71 -11.22 -12.14
CA THR A 43 14.41 -10.34 -10.99
C THR A 43 13.35 -9.32 -11.41
N LEU A 44 12.41 -9.03 -10.51
CA LEU A 44 11.54 -7.85 -10.56
C LEU A 44 12.08 -6.75 -9.64
N PHE A 45 12.38 -5.59 -10.21
CA PHE A 45 12.88 -4.40 -9.54
C PHE A 45 11.72 -3.44 -9.23
N THR A 46 11.64 -2.98 -7.99
CA THR A 46 10.63 -2.03 -7.54
C THR A 46 11.15 -1.12 -6.43
N GLY A 47 10.44 -0.02 -6.16
CA GLY A 47 10.77 0.93 -5.10
C GLY A 47 10.03 0.67 -3.79
N PHE A 48 10.38 1.46 -2.78
CA PHE A 48 9.51 1.82 -1.67
C PHE A 48 9.80 3.25 -1.21
N GLN A 49 8.75 4.02 -0.88
CA GLN A 49 8.87 5.34 -0.28
C GLN A 49 9.29 5.31 1.20
N GLU A 50 9.77 6.46 1.68
CA GLU A 50 10.13 6.75 3.07
C GLU A 50 11.18 5.84 3.76
N LYS A 51 10.72 4.76 4.39
CA LYS A 51 11.44 3.92 5.36
C LYS A 51 11.14 2.44 5.12
N SER A 52 11.97 1.56 5.67
CA SER A 52 11.66 0.14 5.72
C SER A 52 10.33 -0.13 6.44
N PRO A 53 9.58 -1.18 6.06
CA PRO A 53 8.36 -1.56 6.74
C PRO A 53 8.63 -1.80 8.23
N ARG A 54 7.73 -1.31 9.10
CA ARG A 54 7.93 -1.38 10.54
C ARG A 54 7.63 -2.77 11.11
N HIS A 55 6.67 -3.48 10.52
CA HIS A 55 6.13 -4.72 11.04
C HIS A 55 6.10 -5.83 9.96
N LEU A 56 7.11 -6.70 9.94
CA LEU A 56 7.11 -7.92 9.11
C LEU A 56 6.63 -9.17 9.89
N ASP A 57 6.39 -9.07 11.20
CA ASP A 57 5.56 -10.03 11.92
C ASP A 57 4.10 -9.82 11.47
N PRO A 58 3.46 -10.82 10.85
CA PRO A 58 2.13 -10.66 10.29
C PRO A 58 1.09 -10.37 11.38
N THR A 59 1.34 -10.78 12.63
CA THR A 59 0.46 -10.50 13.77
C THR A 59 0.38 -9.00 14.06
N ALA A 60 1.45 -8.24 13.78
CA ALA A 60 1.54 -6.79 13.98
C ALA A 60 1.26 -5.99 12.70
N SER A 61 1.45 -6.60 11.53
CA SER A 61 1.26 -5.96 10.23
C SER A 61 -0.20 -5.61 9.95
N TYR A 62 -0.45 -4.36 9.55
CA TYR A 62 -1.77 -3.88 9.11
C TYR A 62 -1.71 -2.75 8.06
N SER A 63 -0.53 -2.31 7.61
CA SER A 63 -0.39 -1.22 6.64
C SER A 63 0.10 -1.68 5.26
N ASN A 64 -0.30 -0.96 4.21
CA ASN A 64 0.11 -1.23 2.82
C ASN A 64 1.64 -1.24 2.61
N ASP A 65 2.40 -0.60 3.51
CA ASP A 65 3.86 -0.62 3.44
C ASP A 65 4.47 -1.93 3.91
N GLU A 66 3.75 -2.72 4.69
CA GLU A 66 4.19 -4.04 5.15
C GLU A 66 3.66 -5.15 4.24
N THR A 67 2.42 -5.02 3.74
CA THR A 67 1.75 -6.04 2.92
C THR A 67 2.53 -6.42 1.66
N LYS A 68 3.18 -5.42 1.03
CA LYS A 68 4.06 -5.60 -0.14
C LYS A 68 5.21 -6.59 0.07
N ILE A 69 5.55 -6.91 1.33
CA ILE A 69 6.46 -7.99 1.72
C ILE A 69 5.70 -9.14 2.40
N THR A 70 4.82 -8.89 3.37
CA THR A 70 4.21 -9.97 4.17
C THR A 70 3.35 -10.91 3.33
N TYR A 71 2.60 -10.42 2.34
CA TYR A 71 1.83 -11.28 1.41
C TYR A 71 2.68 -12.08 0.42
N GLN A 72 3.98 -11.77 0.32
CA GLN A 72 4.93 -12.52 -0.52
C GLN A 72 5.61 -13.65 0.27
N VAL A 73 5.63 -13.56 1.61
CA VAL A 73 6.32 -14.51 2.52
C VAL A 73 5.35 -15.43 3.25
N TYR A 74 4.17 -14.96 3.62
CA TYR A 74 3.15 -15.71 4.36
C TYR A 74 1.96 -16.06 3.46
N GLU A 75 1.41 -17.27 3.60
CA GLU A 75 0.11 -17.63 3.01
C GLU A 75 -0.98 -17.70 4.09
N PRO A 76 -2.01 -16.84 4.05
CA PRO A 76 -3.23 -17.06 4.81
C PRO A 76 -4.03 -18.28 4.30
N LEU A 77 -5.11 -18.64 4.99
CA LEU A 77 -5.95 -19.79 4.63
C LEU A 77 -6.55 -19.63 3.23
N TYR A 78 -7.07 -18.42 2.95
CA TYR A 78 -7.71 -18.03 1.69
C TYR A 78 -6.97 -16.86 1.03
N GLY A 79 -7.44 -16.44 -0.14
CA GLY A 79 -7.05 -15.21 -0.82
C GLY A 79 -8.13 -14.81 -1.82
N TYR A 80 -7.86 -13.82 -2.66
CA TYR A 80 -8.80 -13.42 -3.71
C TYR A 80 -8.37 -13.94 -5.09
N HIS A 81 -9.36 -14.33 -5.90
CA HIS A 81 -9.12 -14.72 -7.28
C HIS A 81 -8.53 -13.54 -8.07
N TYR A 82 -7.31 -13.71 -8.60
CA TYR A 82 -6.54 -12.60 -9.16
C TYR A 82 -7.29 -11.77 -10.21
N LEU A 83 -7.83 -12.47 -11.21
CA LEU A 83 -8.43 -11.84 -12.39
C LEU A 83 -9.94 -11.52 -12.27
N LYS A 84 -10.71 -12.22 -11.43
CA LYS A 84 -12.18 -12.04 -11.37
C LYS A 84 -12.59 -10.76 -10.64
N ARG A 85 -13.63 -10.10 -11.15
CA ARG A 85 -14.36 -8.99 -10.52
C ARG A 85 -15.87 -9.27 -10.66
N PRO A 86 -16.72 -9.12 -9.62
CA PRO A 86 -16.36 -8.77 -8.24
C PRO A 86 -15.39 -9.78 -7.62
N TYR A 87 -14.67 -9.37 -6.58
CA TYR A 87 -13.66 -10.21 -5.95
C TYR A 87 -14.29 -11.48 -5.37
N GLN A 88 -13.67 -12.64 -5.62
CA GLN A 88 -14.12 -13.94 -5.13
C GLN A 88 -13.03 -14.54 -4.24
N LEU A 89 -13.41 -15.08 -3.08
CA LEU A 89 -12.48 -15.84 -2.23
C LEU A 89 -12.09 -17.16 -2.91
N VAL A 90 -10.82 -17.53 -2.77
CA VAL A 90 -10.24 -18.79 -3.26
C VAL A 90 -9.36 -19.42 -2.17
N PRO A 91 -9.25 -20.76 -2.11
CA PRO A 91 -8.33 -21.42 -1.19
C PRO A 91 -6.86 -21.09 -1.49
N LYS A 92 -6.05 -20.91 -0.44
CA LYS A 92 -4.58 -20.82 -0.51
C LYS A 92 -3.94 -22.07 0.06
N VAL A 93 -3.72 -22.11 1.38
CA VAL A 93 -3.26 -23.34 2.07
C VAL A 93 -4.41 -24.17 2.61
N ALA A 94 -5.63 -23.64 2.71
CA ALA A 94 -6.82 -24.45 2.87
C ALA A 94 -7.11 -25.26 1.58
N VAL A 95 -7.81 -26.38 1.68
CA VAL A 95 -8.26 -27.17 0.51
C VAL A 95 -9.45 -26.48 -0.19
N ALA A 96 -10.33 -25.83 0.57
CA ALA A 96 -11.49 -25.10 0.07
C ALA A 96 -11.83 -23.89 0.97
N VAL A 97 -12.61 -22.94 0.44
CA VAL A 97 -13.30 -21.93 1.25
C VAL A 97 -14.48 -22.62 1.92
N VAL A 98 -14.46 -22.79 3.25
CA VAL A 98 -15.47 -23.57 3.97
C VAL A 98 -16.57 -22.69 4.55
N ALA A 99 -17.80 -23.20 4.52
CA ALA A 99 -18.89 -22.66 5.31
C ALA A 99 -18.78 -23.15 6.78
N PRO A 100 -19.24 -22.36 7.76
CA PRO A 100 -19.32 -22.80 9.15
C PRO A 100 -20.50 -23.75 9.39
N LYS A 101 -20.40 -24.56 10.43
CA LYS A 101 -21.54 -25.23 11.07
C LYS A 101 -22.07 -24.33 12.19
N TYR A 102 -23.37 -24.08 12.22
CA TYR A 102 -24.00 -23.24 13.24
C TYR A 102 -24.54 -24.04 14.42
N PHE A 103 -24.49 -23.44 15.62
CA PHE A 103 -25.01 -24.04 16.85
C PHE A 103 -25.77 -23.01 17.69
N ASP A 104 -26.80 -23.47 18.40
CA ASP A 104 -27.61 -22.66 19.32
C ASP A 104 -26.96 -22.51 20.71
N LYS A 105 -27.65 -21.83 21.63
CA LYS A 105 -27.18 -21.62 23.02
C LYS A 105 -27.12 -22.90 23.87
N ALA A 106 -27.77 -23.98 23.43
CA ALA A 106 -27.72 -25.30 24.05
C ALA A 106 -26.70 -26.24 23.37
N GLY A 107 -25.92 -25.73 22.42
CA GLY A 107 -24.93 -26.50 21.66
C GLY A 107 -25.55 -27.48 20.65
N GLN A 108 -26.83 -27.31 20.30
CA GLN A 108 -27.48 -28.11 19.27
C GLN A 108 -27.16 -27.54 17.88
N PRO A 109 -26.93 -28.39 16.87
CA PRO A 109 -26.66 -27.93 15.51
C PRO A 109 -27.91 -27.26 14.91
N LEU A 110 -27.68 -26.15 14.21
CA LEU A 110 -28.67 -25.40 13.45
C LEU A 110 -28.48 -25.64 11.94
N PRO A 111 -29.53 -25.51 11.10
CA PRO A 111 -29.40 -25.56 9.65
C PRO A 111 -28.65 -24.32 9.12
N ASP A 112 -28.07 -24.43 7.92
CA ASP A 112 -27.25 -23.38 7.31
C ASP A 112 -28.01 -22.06 7.07
N ASP A 113 -29.33 -22.14 6.88
CA ASP A 113 -30.25 -21.02 6.66
C ASP A 113 -30.88 -20.48 7.96
N ALA A 114 -30.43 -20.94 9.13
CA ALA A 114 -30.94 -20.48 10.42
C ALA A 114 -30.82 -18.95 10.59
N PRO A 115 -31.83 -18.27 11.16
CA PRO A 115 -31.73 -16.85 11.47
C PRO A 115 -30.52 -16.56 12.36
N GLY A 116 -29.70 -15.58 11.97
CA GLY A 116 -28.41 -15.31 12.61
C GLY A 116 -28.50 -14.98 14.11
N GLU A 117 -29.66 -14.50 14.57
CA GLU A 117 -29.96 -14.20 15.97
C GLU A 117 -30.11 -15.47 16.84
N GLN A 118 -30.34 -16.64 16.21
CA GLN A 118 -30.41 -17.94 16.89
C GLN A 118 -29.03 -18.60 17.02
N VAL A 119 -28.10 -18.26 16.12
CA VAL A 119 -26.74 -18.77 16.14
C VAL A 119 -25.99 -18.20 17.34
N ALA A 120 -25.65 -19.05 18.30
CA ALA A 120 -24.78 -18.68 19.41
C ALA A 120 -23.30 -18.89 19.07
N LEU A 121 -23.01 -19.86 18.20
CA LEU A 121 -21.65 -20.24 17.83
C LEU A 121 -21.58 -20.68 16.37
N SER A 122 -20.57 -20.20 15.65
CA SER A 122 -20.18 -20.69 14.32
C SER A 122 -18.86 -21.46 14.44
N VAL A 123 -18.83 -22.69 13.90
CA VAL A 123 -17.65 -23.56 13.92
C VAL A 123 -17.17 -23.80 12.48
N TYR A 124 -15.98 -23.30 12.17
CA TYR A 124 -15.28 -23.56 10.92
C TYR A 124 -14.35 -24.75 11.12
N GLU A 125 -14.49 -25.80 10.31
CA GLU A 125 -13.52 -26.90 10.21
C GLU A 125 -12.83 -26.78 8.85
N VAL A 126 -11.62 -26.21 8.86
CA VAL A 126 -10.86 -25.84 7.67
C VAL A 126 -9.83 -26.93 7.39
N PRO A 127 -10.02 -27.78 6.36
CA PRO A 127 -9.01 -28.74 5.94
C PRO A 127 -7.85 -28.00 5.26
N LEU A 128 -6.64 -28.34 5.64
CA LEU A 128 -5.38 -27.79 5.12
C LEU A 128 -4.79 -28.72 4.07
N LYS A 129 -4.07 -28.13 3.10
CA LYS A 129 -3.32 -28.88 2.09
C LYS A 129 -2.12 -29.57 2.74
N HIS A 130 -1.95 -30.85 2.42
CA HIS A 130 -0.73 -31.59 2.76
C HIS A 130 0.47 -31.09 1.94
N GLY A 131 1.67 -31.24 2.48
CA GLY A 131 2.94 -30.96 1.80
C GLY A 131 3.28 -29.48 1.62
N VAL A 132 2.49 -28.55 2.18
CA VAL A 132 2.86 -27.13 2.27
C VAL A 132 4.01 -27.01 3.28
N ARG A 133 5.10 -26.33 2.92
CA ARG A 133 6.31 -26.26 3.75
C ARG A 133 6.79 -24.85 3.98
N TYR A 134 7.37 -24.62 5.16
CA TYR A 134 8.06 -23.38 5.45
C TYR A 134 9.33 -23.21 4.63
N ALA A 135 9.66 -21.96 4.31
CA ALA A 135 10.95 -21.56 3.76
C ALA A 135 12.12 -22.04 4.65
N PRO A 136 13.32 -22.30 4.07
CA PRO A 136 14.51 -22.63 4.84
C PRO A 136 14.82 -21.59 5.93
N HIS A 137 14.99 -22.04 7.17
CA HIS A 137 15.28 -21.16 8.31
C HIS A 137 16.02 -21.91 9.44
N PRO A 138 16.93 -21.27 10.20
CA PRO A 138 17.62 -21.93 11.31
C PRO A 138 16.69 -22.37 12.46
N ALA A 139 15.51 -21.76 12.64
CA ALA A 139 14.52 -22.21 13.62
C ALA A 139 14.05 -23.66 13.39
N PHE A 140 14.21 -24.20 12.18
CA PHE A 140 13.87 -25.60 11.89
C PHE A 140 15.10 -26.53 11.85
N ALA A 141 16.31 -26.00 12.11
CA ALA A 141 17.54 -26.76 11.97
C ALA A 141 17.70 -27.78 13.12
N LYS A 142 17.79 -29.06 12.75
CA LYS A 142 17.90 -30.18 13.67
C LYS A 142 19.22 -30.93 13.53
N ASP A 143 19.69 -31.53 14.61
CA ASP A 143 20.86 -32.43 14.60
C ASP A 143 20.48 -33.83 14.09
N GLY A 144 21.47 -34.73 14.00
CA GLY A 144 21.25 -36.12 13.59
C GLY A 144 20.40 -36.95 14.56
N GLN A 145 20.04 -36.41 15.72
CA GLN A 145 19.14 -37.01 16.71
C GLN A 145 17.74 -36.37 16.68
N GLY A 146 17.50 -35.39 15.80
CA GLY A 146 16.22 -34.68 15.67
C GLY A 146 16.02 -33.52 16.65
N ARG A 147 17.05 -33.14 17.41
CA ARG A 147 17.01 -32.04 18.40
C ARG A 147 17.27 -30.68 17.72
N TYR A 148 16.59 -29.63 18.17
CA TYR A 148 16.78 -28.28 17.65
C TYR A 148 18.17 -27.73 17.99
N ARG A 149 18.85 -27.17 17.00
CA ARG A 149 20.26 -26.76 17.10
C ARG A 149 20.48 -25.38 17.72
N TYR A 150 19.46 -24.53 17.74
CA TYR A 150 19.60 -23.10 18.02
C TYR A 150 18.54 -22.54 18.98
N HIS A 151 17.70 -23.40 19.56
CA HIS A 151 16.77 -23.10 20.64
C HIS A 151 16.32 -24.41 21.31
N THR A 152 15.48 -24.31 22.34
CA THR A 152 14.79 -25.42 23.04
C THR A 152 15.69 -26.56 23.56
N ASP A 153 16.22 -27.42 22.70
CA ASP A 153 17.15 -28.49 23.06
C ASP A 153 18.59 -27.99 23.22
N HIS A 154 18.95 -26.92 22.51
CA HIS A 154 20.21 -26.19 22.67
C HIS A 154 19.93 -24.67 22.64
N ALA A 155 19.77 -24.07 23.81
CA ALA A 155 19.58 -22.64 23.95
C ALA A 155 20.90 -21.90 23.72
N LEU A 156 20.90 -20.91 22.81
CA LEU A 156 22.08 -20.15 22.44
C LEU A 156 22.47 -19.15 23.52
N THR A 157 23.76 -19.07 23.83
CA THR A 157 24.35 -17.93 24.54
C THR A 157 24.68 -16.79 23.57
N ARG A 158 24.81 -15.57 24.11
CA ARG A 158 25.30 -14.41 23.33
C ARG A 158 26.69 -14.64 22.70
N ALA A 159 27.53 -15.48 23.32
CA ALA A 159 28.84 -15.82 22.80
C ALA A 159 28.76 -16.78 21.59
N GLU A 160 27.83 -17.74 21.62
CA GLU A 160 27.58 -18.65 20.49
C GLU A 160 26.86 -17.93 19.33
N LEU A 161 26.03 -16.92 19.63
CA LEU A 161 25.40 -16.06 18.63
C LEU A 161 26.43 -15.26 17.83
N GLY A 162 27.41 -14.65 18.51
CA GLY A 162 28.49 -13.88 17.91
C GLY A 162 28.01 -12.69 17.07
N ASP A 163 28.73 -12.41 15.98
CA ASP A 163 28.50 -11.28 15.07
C ASP A 163 27.47 -11.59 13.96
N ARG A 164 26.56 -12.55 14.18
CA ARG A 164 25.48 -12.86 13.24
C ARG A 164 24.40 -11.77 13.28
N HIS A 165 23.93 -11.36 12.11
CA HIS A 165 22.88 -10.35 11.93
C HIS A 165 21.73 -10.83 11.02
N SER A 166 21.91 -11.96 10.34
CA SER A 166 20.91 -12.63 9.52
C SER A 166 20.70 -14.09 9.95
N PRO A 167 19.47 -14.63 9.85
CA PRO A 167 19.22 -16.07 9.92
C PRO A 167 20.01 -16.89 8.87
N LEU A 168 20.47 -16.25 7.78
CA LEU A 168 21.32 -16.89 6.78
C LEU A 168 22.80 -17.06 7.22
N ASP A 169 23.24 -16.37 8.29
CA ASP A 169 24.59 -16.51 8.85
C ASP A 169 24.74 -17.81 9.70
N PHE A 170 23.66 -18.58 9.85
CA PHE A 170 23.63 -19.84 10.57
C PHE A 170 23.96 -21.01 9.62
N GLU A 171 24.98 -21.80 10.01
CA GLU A 171 25.53 -22.92 9.22
C GLU A 171 24.47 -23.95 8.81
N HIS A 172 23.47 -24.18 9.66
CA HIS A 172 22.43 -25.16 9.41
C HIS A 172 21.07 -24.47 9.24
N GLN A 173 20.40 -24.81 8.14
CA GLN A 173 19.04 -24.40 7.82
C GLN A 173 18.14 -25.64 7.91
N GLY A 174 16.85 -25.46 8.18
CA GLY A 174 15.87 -26.53 8.15
C GLY A 174 14.55 -26.11 7.52
N THR A 175 13.62 -27.06 7.38
CA THR A 175 12.24 -26.81 6.95
C THR A 175 11.35 -27.92 7.48
N ARG A 176 10.10 -27.61 7.82
CA ARG A 176 9.06 -28.60 8.10
C ARG A 176 7.78 -28.31 7.32
N GLU A 177 6.88 -29.28 7.34
CA GLU A 177 5.51 -29.11 6.88
C GLU A 177 4.77 -28.13 7.81
N LEU A 178 3.86 -27.36 7.22
CA LEU A 178 2.82 -26.60 7.88
C LEU A 178 1.81 -27.55 8.52
N VAL A 179 1.39 -27.26 9.76
CA VAL A 179 0.33 -28.00 10.45
C VAL A 179 -0.70 -27.04 11.06
N ALA A 180 -1.90 -27.55 11.37
CA ALA A 180 -2.99 -26.76 11.94
C ALA A 180 -2.62 -26.05 13.26
N ASP A 181 -1.72 -26.63 14.06
CA ASP A 181 -1.19 -25.98 15.27
C ASP A 181 -0.48 -24.64 14.99
N ASP A 182 0.05 -24.41 13.79
CA ASP A 182 0.71 -23.14 13.42
C ASP A 182 -0.32 -21.99 13.27
N PHE A 183 -1.53 -22.33 12.84
CA PHE A 183 -2.66 -21.39 12.83
C PHE A 183 -3.24 -21.17 14.23
N VAL A 184 -3.36 -22.24 15.03
CA VAL A 184 -3.75 -22.13 16.44
C VAL A 184 -2.76 -21.24 17.20
N TYR A 185 -1.46 -21.40 16.94
CA TYR A 185 -0.40 -20.58 17.50
C TYR A 185 -0.50 -19.12 17.04
N ALA A 186 -0.70 -18.86 15.74
CA ALA A 186 -0.92 -17.51 15.22
C ALA A 186 -2.15 -16.81 15.84
N ILE A 187 -3.30 -17.50 15.96
CA ILE A 187 -4.50 -16.95 16.63
C ILE A 187 -4.18 -16.61 18.10
N LYS A 188 -3.47 -17.48 18.82
CA LYS A 188 -3.02 -17.20 20.19
C LYS A 188 -2.05 -16.02 20.29
N ARG A 189 -1.19 -15.78 19.30
CA ARG A 189 -0.24 -14.64 19.28
C ARG A 189 -0.94 -13.28 19.28
N HIS A 190 -2.17 -13.17 18.76
CA HIS A 190 -2.94 -11.92 18.80
C HIS A 190 -3.20 -11.42 20.22
N ALA A 191 -3.24 -12.32 21.21
CA ALA A 191 -3.44 -11.99 22.61
C ALA A 191 -2.12 -11.76 23.38
N SER A 192 -0.98 -11.81 22.70
CA SER A 192 0.35 -11.67 23.29
C SER A 192 0.62 -10.22 23.71
N THR A 193 1.08 -10.03 24.95
CA THR A 193 1.59 -8.75 25.46
C THR A 193 2.88 -8.27 24.77
N ARG A 194 3.51 -9.13 23.96
CA ARG A 194 4.82 -8.88 23.34
C ARG A 194 4.76 -8.36 21.91
N VAL A 195 3.63 -8.57 21.25
CA VAL A 195 3.41 -8.21 19.84
C VAL A 195 2.11 -7.42 19.78
N GLN A 196 2.17 -6.19 19.28
CA GLN A 196 0.98 -5.34 19.22
C GLN A 196 0.10 -5.75 18.03
N ALA A 197 -0.95 -6.53 18.28
CA ALA A 197 -1.89 -6.98 17.25
C ALA A 197 -3.03 -5.96 17.03
N PRO A 198 -3.10 -5.25 15.89
CA PRO A 198 -4.09 -4.18 15.69
C PRO A 198 -5.54 -4.67 15.72
N VAL A 199 -5.78 -5.92 15.29
CA VAL A 199 -7.12 -6.53 15.22
C VAL A 199 -7.57 -7.24 16.50
N PHE A 200 -6.79 -7.23 17.59
CA PHE A 200 -7.10 -7.99 18.80
C PHE A 200 -8.46 -7.60 19.43
N SER A 201 -8.85 -6.34 19.40
CA SER A 201 -10.14 -5.87 19.91
C SER A 201 -11.33 -6.51 19.16
N VAL A 202 -11.25 -6.57 17.84
CA VAL A 202 -12.25 -7.23 16.97
C VAL A 202 -12.23 -8.74 17.21
N PHE A 203 -11.05 -9.35 17.15
CA PHE A 203 -10.90 -10.81 17.26
C PHE A 203 -11.34 -11.33 18.63
N SER A 204 -11.02 -10.63 19.72
CA SER A 204 -11.42 -11.02 21.08
C SER A 204 -12.92 -10.87 21.37
N ALA A 205 -13.66 -10.14 20.54
CA ALA A 205 -15.12 -10.09 20.59
C ALA A 205 -15.80 -11.30 19.93
N TYR A 206 -15.14 -11.94 18.96
CA TYR A 206 -15.70 -13.07 18.20
C TYR A 206 -15.07 -14.42 18.55
N VAL A 207 -13.75 -14.56 18.60
CA VAL A 207 -13.07 -15.85 18.83
C VAL A 207 -13.30 -16.33 20.27
N LEU A 208 -13.90 -17.51 20.41
CA LEU A 208 -14.36 -18.05 21.70
C LEU A 208 -13.22 -18.10 22.74
N GLY A 209 -13.36 -17.35 23.83
CA GLY A 209 -12.40 -17.31 24.94
C GLY A 209 -11.11 -16.51 24.69
N LEU A 210 -10.93 -15.88 23.52
CA LEU A 210 -9.69 -15.16 23.19
C LEU A 210 -9.47 -13.93 24.09
N LYS A 211 -10.56 -13.28 24.55
CA LYS A 211 -10.50 -12.17 25.52
C LYS A 211 -9.89 -12.61 26.87
N ASP A 212 -10.39 -13.71 27.43
CA ASP A 212 -9.92 -14.24 28.71
C ASP A 212 -8.50 -14.83 28.58
N TYR A 213 -8.21 -15.42 27.42
CA TYR A 213 -6.87 -15.89 27.06
C TYR A 213 -5.83 -14.74 27.03
N GLY A 214 -6.21 -13.53 26.62
CA GLY A 214 -5.33 -12.35 26.74
C GLY A 214 -5.02 -11.95 28.18
N ALA A 215 -6.00 -12.04 29.09
CA ALA A 215 -5.78 -11.81 30.52
C ALA A 215 -4.86 -12.88 31.14
N LEU A 216 -5.02 -14.15 30.73
CA LEU A 216 -4.12 -15.24 31.10
C LEU A 216 -2.68 -14.99 30.62
N LEU A 217 -2.48 -14.67 29.33
CA LEU A 217 -1.14 -14.41 28.80
C LEU A 217 -0.47 -13.22 29.48
N HIS A 218 -1.20 -12.15 29.79
CA HIS A 218 -0.65 -11.01 30.52
C HIS A 218 -0.13 -11.41 31.91
N ALA A 219 -0.85 -12.27 32.62
CA ALA A 219 -0.43 -12.79 33.92
C ALA A 219 0.79 -13.72 33.82
N GLU A 220 0.87 -14.59 32.80
CA GLU A 220 2.01 -15.51 32.61
C GLU A 220 3.26 -14.78 32.10
N ASP A 221 3.13 -13.82 31.18
CA ASP A 221 4.25 -13.00 30.71
C ASP A 221 4.83 -12.14 31.84
N SER A 222 3.96 -11.58 32.70
CA SER A 222 4.40 -10.84 33.90
C SER A 222 5.26 -11.69 34.85
N LYS A 223 5.01 -13.01 34.94
CA LYS A 223 5.87 -13.93 35.70
C LYS A 223 7.22 -14.18 35.01
N LEU A 224 7.23 -14.33 33.68
CA LEU A 224 8.47 -14.52 32.90
C LEU A 224 9.37 -13.27 32.89
N LEU A 225 8.77 -12.09 32.99
CA LEU A 225 9.48 -10.80 33.05
C LEU A 225 9.86 -10.39 34.48
N ALA A 226 9.46 -11.15 35.51
CA ALA A 226 9.75 -10.82 36.90
C ALA A 226 11.27 -10.79 37.16
N GLY A 227 11.77 -9.65 37.63
CA GLY A 227 13.20 -9.43 37.88
C GLY A 227 14.00 -8.93 36.67
N LEU A 228 13.41 -8.84 35.47
CA LEU A 228 14.02 -8.18 34.33
C LEU A 228 13.72 -6.66 34.35
N PRO A 229 14.64 -5.81 33.87
CA PRO A 229 14.36 -4.40 33.68
C PRO A 229 13.31 -4.21 32.57
N ALA A 230 12.45 -3.19 32.68
CA ALA A 230 11.43 -2.91 31.67
C ALA A 230 12.01 -2.60 30.26
N SER A 231 13.29 -2.20 30.21
CA SER A 231 14.08 -1.98 28.98
C SER A 231 14.80 -3.23 28.46
N ALA A 232 14.55 -4.42 29.02
CA ALA A 232 15.14 -5.67 28.53
C ALA A 232 14.71 -5.95 27.08
N LEU A 233 15.69 -5.96 26.17
CA LEU A 233 15.51 -6.35 24.77
C LEU A 233 15.32 -7.88 24.65
N ASP A 234 16.15 -8.65 25.34
CA ASP A 234 16.02 -10.11 25.41
C ASP A 234 14.88 -10.47 26.38
N LYS A 235 13.83 -11.11 25.88
CA LYS A 235 12.69 -11.60 26.68
C LYS A 235 12.60 -13.13 26.59
N PRO A 236 12.57 -13.88 27.71
CA PRO A 236 12.53 -15.35 27.70
C PRO A 236 11.33 -15.87 26.91
N PHE A 237 11.48 -16.93 26.11
CA PHE A 237 10.40 -17.47 25.25
C PHE A 237 9.07 -17.71 26.00
N LEU A 238 8.00 -17.06 25.53
CA LEU A 238 6.63 -17.25 26.02
C LEU A 238 5.94 -18.32 25.17
N ASP A 239 5.99 -19.56 25.64
CA ASP A 239 5.46 -20.71 24.90
C ASP A 239 3.92 -20.79 24.97
N LEU A 240 3.25 -20.27 23.94
CA LEU A 240 1.78 -20.25 23.83
C LEU A 240 1.16 -21.64 23.65
N ARG A 241 1.94 -22.68 23.37
CA ARG A 241 1.42 -24.05 23.24
C ARG A 241 0.96 -24.61 24.59
N ARG A 242 1.52 -24.10 25.68
CA ARG A 242 1.20 -24.50 27.06
C ARG A 242 -0.23 -24.15 27.51
N PHE A 243 -0.89 -23.24 26.80
CA PHE A 243 -2.19 -22.70 27.17
C PHE A 243 -3.21 -22.99 26.06
N PRO A 244 -4.31 -23.71 26.31
CA PRO A 244 -5.35 -23.96 25.31
C PRO A 244 -6.21 -22.71 25.06
N LEU A 245 -6.80 -22.63 23.86
CA LEU A 245 -7.75 -21.57 23.48
C LEU A 245 -9.00 -22.24 22.90
N ALA A 246 -10.17 -22.06 23.53
CA ALA A 246 -11.41 -22.72 23.11
C ALA A 246 -11.87 -22.34 21.69
N GLY A 247 -11.47 -21.17 21.20
CA GLY A 247 -11.77 -20.66 19.86
C GLY A 247 -10.85 -21.15 18.75
N ALA A 248 -9.75 -21.86 19.05
CA ALA A 248 -8.82 -22.37 18.03
C ALA A 248 -8.18 -23.69 18.46
N GLU A 249 -8.42 -24.76 17.69
CA GLU A 249 -7.93 -26.11 17.91
C GLU A 249 -7.37 -26.73 16.62
N ALA A 250 -6.44 -27.68 16.78
CA ALA A 250 -6.02 -28.60 15.74
C ALA A 250 -6.45 -30.03 16.15
N PRO A 251 -7.62 -30.54 15.68
CA PRO A 251 -8.06 -31.90 16.00
C PRO A 251 -7.11 -32.97 15.43
N ASP A 252 -6.42 -32.64 14.34
CA ASP A 252 -5.35 -33.40 13.70
C ASP A 252 -4.41 -32.41 12.98
N PRO A 253 -3.23 -32.83 12.47
CA PRO A 253 -2.25 -31.92 11.87
C PRO A 253 -2.73 -31.14 10.63
N HIS A 254 -3.80 -31.57 9.97
CA HIS A 254 -4.30 -30.99 8.72
C HIS A 254 -5.75 -30.49 8.81
N THR A 255 -6.36 -30.48 9.99
CA THR A 255 -7.65 -29.83 10.25
C THR A 255 -7.48 -28.69 11.24
N LEU A 256 -7.78 -27.45 10.82
CA LEU A 256 -7.89 -26.31 11.71
C LEU A 256 -9.36 -26.10 12.10
N ARG A 257 -9.66 -26.11 13.39
CA ARG A 257 -10.99 -25.75 13.91
C ARG A 257 -10.98 -24.38 14.55
N ILE A 258 -11.80 -23.47 14.02
CA ILE A 258 -12.03 -22.13 14.58
C ILE A 258 -13.47 -22.06 15.10
N ARG A 259 -13.67 -21.53 16.31
CA ARG A 259 -15.00 -21.27 16.88
C ARG A 259 -15.17 -19.78 17.18
N ILE A 260 -16.18 -19.17 16.58
CA ILE A 260 -16.55 -17.78 16.81
C ILE A 260 -17.98 -17.67 17.37
N LEU A 261 -18.21 -16.64 18.18
CA LEU A 261 -19.49 -16.28 18.78
C LEU A 261 -20.40 -15.65 17.73
N GLY A 262 -21.68 -16.06 17.71
CA GLY A 262 -22.68 -15.58 16.76
C GLY A 262 -22.51 -16.11 15.33
N LYS A 263 -23.38 -15.65 14.42
CA LYS A 263 -23.18 -15.73 12.96
C LYS A 263 -22.43 -14.48 12.49
N TYR A 264 -21.30 -14.65 11.80
CA TYR A 264 -20.51 -13.55 11.25
C TYR A 264 -20.01 -13.90 9.83
N PRO A 265 -20.82 -13.63 8.78
CA PRO A 265 -20.52 -13.99 7.39
C PRO A 265 -19.23 -13.38 6.83
N GLN A 266 -18.68 -12.34 7.46
CA GLN A 266 -17.43 -11.68 7.03
C GLN A 266 -16.18 -12.43 7.51
N TRP A 267 -16.30 -13.43 8.41
CA TRP A 267 -15.14 -14.20 8.92
C TRP A 267 -14.23 -14.81 7.84
N PRO A 268 -14.73 -15.34 6.70
CA PRO A 268 -13.91 -15.79 5.59
C PRO A 268 -12.98 -14.72 4.99
N TYR A 269 -13.34 -13.44 5.03
CA TYR A 269 -12.47 -12.36 4.56
C TYR A 269 -11.29 -12.13 5.51
N TRP A 270 -11.51 -12.22 6.83
CA TRP A 270 -10.41 -12.21 7.80
C TRP A 270 -9.45 -13.40 7.58
N MET A 271 -9.96 -14.58 7.23
CA MET A 271 -9.15 -15.76 6.87
C MET A 271 -8.36 -15.62 5.56
N ALA A 272 -8.56 -14.53 4.80
CA ALA A 272 -7.73 -14.17 3.64
C ALA A 272 -6.58 -13.19 3.97
N MET A 273 -6.46 -12.76 5.24
CA MET A 273 -5.50 -11.73 5.67
C MET A 273 -4.25 -12.32 6.32
N THR A 274 -3.08 -11.71 6.08
CA THR A 274 -1.79 -12.23 6.57
C THR A 274 -1.67 -12.32 8.08
N PHE A 275 -2.35 -11.50 8.90
CA PHE A 275 -2.34 -11.69 10.36
C PHE A 275 -2.93 -13.05 10.80
N LEU A 276 -3.79 -13.67 9.99
CA LEU A 276 -4.26 -15.05 10.19
C LEU A 276 -3.43 -16.11 9.45
N ALA A 277 -2.27 -15.76 8.89
CA ALA A 277 -1.32 -16.72 8.31
C ALA A 277 -0.59 -17.53 9.41
N PRO A 278 -0.06 -18.72 9.10
CA PRO A 278 0.42 -19.64 10.11
C PRO A 278 1.83 -19.27 10.60
N ILE A 279 1.99 -19.15 11.92
CA ILE A 279 3.27 -18.80 12.55
C ILE A 279 3.89 -20.04 13.20
N PRO A 280 5.11 -20.43 12.80
CA PRO A 280 5.80 -21.56 13.41
C PRO A 280 6.30 -21.13 14.79
N TRP A 281 5.88 -21.85 15.84
CA TRP A 281 6.32 -21.58 17.22
C TRP A 281 7.85 -21.62 17.39
N GLU A 282 8.55 -22.37 16.53
CA GLU A 282 10.01 -22.40 16.50
C GLU A 282 10.64 -21.04 16.20
N ALA A 283 10.02 -20.21 15.36
CA ALA A 283 10.55 -18.88 15.06
C ALA A 283 10.55 -17.99 16.30
N ASP A 284 9.51 -18.07 17.13
CA ASP A 284 9.48 -17.36 18.42
C ASP A 284 10.52 -17.91 19.40
N ALA A 285 10.68 -19.24 19.47
CA ALA A 285 11.68 -19.85 20.31
C ALA A 285 13.12 -19.46 19.89
N PHE A 286 13.37 -19.37 18.58
CA PHE A 286 14.63 -18.95 17.98
C PHE A 286 14.92 -17.46 18.18
N TYR A 287 13.97 -16.56 17.87
CA TYR A 287 14.18 -15.12 18.05
C TYR A 287 14.13 -14.66 19.51
N ALA A 288 13.61 -15.47 20.44
CA ALA A 288 13.72 -15.24 21.87
C ALA A 288 15.10 -15.62 22.47
N GLN A 289 16.06 -16.11 21.67
CA GLN A 289 17.39 -16.42 22.19
C GLN A 289 18.19 -15.15 22.56
N PRO A 290 19.01 -15.18 23.64
CA PRO A 290 19.82 -14.06 24.09
C PRO A 290 20.67 -13.39 22.99
N GLY A 291 20.48 -12.08 22.81
CA GLY A 291 21.21 -11.25 21.85
C GLY A 291 20.52 -11.06 20.49
N MET A 292 19.55 -11.92 20.11
CA MET A 292 18.85 -11.84 18.82
C MET A 292 18.22 -10.47 18.58
N ALA A 293 17.45 -9.98 19.55
CA ALA A 293 16.79 -8.67 19.49
C ALA A 293 17.80 -7.52 19.37
N GLY A 294 18.95 -7.63 20.04
CA GLY A 294 20.04 -6.63 19.96
C GLY A 294 20.73 -6.58 18.61
N GLN A 295 20.83 -7.72 17.91
CA GLN A 295 21.34 -7.82 16.54
C GLN A 295 20.30 -7.50 15.46
N GLY A 296 19.07 -7.12 15.85
CA GLY A 296 17.98 -6.85 14.92
C GLY A 296 17.35 -8.10 14.29
N MET A 297 17.54 -9.29 14.88
CA MET A 297 16.94 -10.55 14.42
C MET A 297 15.61 -10.81 15.12
N SER A 298 14.51 -10.69 14.36
CA SER A 298 13.14 -10.96 14.81
C SER A 298 12.23 -11.22 13.60
N LEU A 299 10.97 -11.63 13.81
CA LEU A 299 9.98 -11.70 12.72
C LEU A 299 9.72 -10.33 12.06
N GLU A 300 9.96 -9.22 12.76
CA GLU A 300 9.76 -7.86 12.25
C GLU A 300 10.78 -7.44 11.18
N THR A 301 11.89 -8.15 11.07
CA THR A 301 12.98 -7.90 10.11
C THR A 301 13.24 -9.09 9.20
N TRP A 302 13.07 -10.30 9.72
CA TRP A 302 13.32 -11.57 9.05
C TRP A 302 12.09 -12.48 9.14
N PRO A 303 11.05 -12.22 8.33
CA PRO A 303 9.83 -13.00 8.30
C PRO A 303 10.08 -14.42 7.76
N VAL A 304 9.36 -15.42 8.30
CA VAL A 304 9.44 -16.82 7.87
C VAL A 304 8.05 -17.43 7.73
N GLY A 305 7.69 -17.79 6.50
CA GLY A 305 6.38 -18.34 6.14
C GLY A 305 6.46 -19.45 5.09
N THR A 306 5.32 -19.85 4.55
CA THR A 306 5.20 -20.88 3.50
C THR A 306 5.11 -20.31 2.08
N GLY A 307 5.07 -18.97 1.96
CA GLY A 307 4.72 -18.27 0.72
C GLY A 307 5.74 -18.36 -0.41
N PRO A 308 5.43 -17.73 -1.56
CA PRO A 308 6.21 -17.85 -2.79
C PRO A 308 7.66 -17.35 -2.67
N TYR A 309 7.95 -16.48 -1.72
CA TYR A 309 9.29 -15.90 -1.51
C TYR A 309 9.72 -15.96 -0.04
N MET A 310 11.03 -15.88 0.20
CA MET A 310 11.68 -15.78 1.50
C MET A 310 12.61 -14.57 1.55
N ALA A 311 12.73 -13.91 2.70
CA ALA A 311 13.61 -12.75 2.83
C ALA A 311 15.09 -13.18 2.90
N THR A 312 15.92 -12.65 2.00
CA THR A 312 17.36 -12.94 1.94
C THR A 312 18.24 -11.72 2.21
N VAL A 313 17.72 -10.51 2.04
CA VAL A 313 18.41 -9.27 2.41
C VAL A 313 17.43 -8.32 3.10
N TYR A 314 17.78 -7.85 4.28
CA TYR A 314 17.12 -6.74 4.97
C TYR A 314 18.14 -5.64 5.29
N GLU A 315 18.13 -4.56 4.51
CA GLU A 315 18.97 -3.37 4.73
C GLU A 315 18.05 -2.18 5.03
N GLN A 316 17.98 -1.81 6.32
CA GLN A 316 17.08 -0.77 6.81
C GLN A 316 17.21 0.56 6.02
N ASP A 317 16.06 1.11 5.63
CA ASP A 317 15.89 2.33 4.85
C ASP A 317 16.68 2.37 3.53
N ARG A 318 17.07 1.20 2.99
CA ARG A 318 17.91 1.07 1.80
C ARG A 318 17.44 0.02 0.79
N ARG A 319 17.29 -1.24 1.19
CA ARG A 319 17.05 -2.36 0.26
C ARG A 319 16.42 -3.56 0.97
N HIS A 320 15.46 -4.20 0.33
CA HIS A 320 15.00 -5.53 0.71
C HIS A 320 15.08 -6.46 -0.51
N VAL A 321 15.48 -7.71 -0.29
CA VAL A 321 15.48 -8.74 -1.33
C VAL A 321 14.71 -9.95 -0.82
N LEU A 322 13.73 -10.39 -1.61
CA LEU A 322 13.02 -11.64 -1.41
C LEU A 322 13.39 -12.56 -2.58
N GLU A 323 13.75 -13.80 -2.30
CA GLU A 323 14.05 -14.82 -3.32
C GLU A 323 13.02 -15.94 -3.26
N ARG A 324 12.78 -16.63 -4.38
CA ARG A 324 11.83 -17.74 -4.48
C ARG A 324 12.05 -18.72 -3.33
N ASN A 325 11.00 -19.00 -2.57
CA ASN A 325 11.02 -20.05 -1.56
C ASN A 325 11.24 -21.41 -2.28
N PRO A 326 12.36 -22.12 -2.07
CA PRO A 326 12.66 -23.36 -2.77
C PRO A 326 11.70 -24.50 -2.40
N ASN A 327 10.98 -24.36 -1.29
CA ASN A 327 9.96 -25.31 -0.82
C ASN A 327 8.54 -24.91 -1.24
N TYR A 328 8.35 -23.89 -2.08
CA TYR A 328 7.01 -23.44 -2.45
C TYR A 328 6.22 -24.51 -3.20
N ARG A 329 4.93 -24.60 -2.86
CA ARG A 329 4.02 -25.64 -3.33
C ARG A 329 3.81 -25.59 -4.84
N GLN A 330 3.82 -26.77 -5.47
CA GLN A 330 3.79 -26.93 -6.93
C GLN A 330 2.37 -26.91 -7.54
N ASP A 331 1.34 -26.83 -6.69
CA ASP A 331 -0.08 -26.76 -7.06
C ASP A 331 -0.59 -25.32 -7.26
N ASP A 332 0.27 -24.31 -7.05
CA ASP A 332 -0.07 -22.90 -7.27
C ASP A 332 0.04 -22.55 -8.76
N LEU A 333 -1.07 -22.72 -9.48
CA LEU A 333 -1.16 -22.47 -10.91
C LEU A 333 -1.80 -21.11 -11.20
N TYR A 334 -1.34 -20.45 -12.27
CA TYR A 334 -1.91 -19.19 -12.74
C TYR A 334 -3.34 -19.41 -13.28
N PRO A 335 -4.31 -18.53 -12.95
CA PRO A 335 -5.72 -18.76 -13.28
C PRO A 335 -6.01 -18.73 -14.77
N CYS A 336 -7.00 -19.54 -15.17
CA CYS A 336 -7.46 -19.66 -16.56
C CYS A 336 -8.78 -18.92 -16.84
N GLU A 337 -9.37 -18.27 -15.83
CA GLU A 337 -10.61 -17.50 -15.93
C GLU A 337 -10.37 -16.06 -15.45
N GLY A 338 -11.07 -15.10 -16.03
CA GLY A 338 -10.94 -13.68 -15.72
C GLY A 338 -12.28 -12.97 -15.52
N ALA A 339 -12.22 -11.65 -15.41
CA ALA A 339 -13.40 -10.79 -15.56
C ALA A 339 -13.82 -10.70 -17.03
N PRO A 340 -15.09 -10.37 -17.35
CA PRO A 340 -15.59 -10.35 -18.74
C PRO A 340 -14.88 -9.33 -19.67
N ASP A 341 -14.21 -8.35 -19.08
CA ASP A 341 -13.45 -7.28 -19.73
C ASP A 341 -11.93 -7.55 -19.82
N ASP A 342 -11.45 -8.69 -19.31
CA ASP A 342 -10.03 -9.05 -19.39
C ASP A 342 -9.56 -9.36 -20.83
N THR A 343 -8.34 -8.93 -21.14
CA THR A 343 -7.72 -9.20 -22.45
C THR A 343 -7.22 -10.65 -22.54
N PRO A 344 -7.18 -11.24 -23.75
CA PRO A 344 -6.59 -12.58 -23.94
C PRO A 344 -5.13 -12.70 -23.48
N GLU A 345 -4.37 -11.59 -23.43
CA GLU A 345 -2.99 -11.59 -22.92
C GLU A 345 -2.95 -11.93 -21.42
N LEU A 346 -3.91 -11.47 -20.61
CA LEU A 346 -3.96 -11.77 -19.17
C LEU A 346 -4.22 -13.24 -18.86
N LEU A 347 -4.65 -14.03 -19.85
CA LEU A 347 -4.88 -15.48 -19.73
C LEU A 347 -3.80 -16.32 -20.44
N ALA A 348 -2.78 -15.69 -21.05
CA ALA A 348 -1.76 -16.39 -21.84
C ALA A 348 -0.92 -17.39 -21.01
N ASP A 349 -0.75 -17.12 -19.72
CA ASP A 349 0.00 -18.01 -18.80
C ASP A 349 -0.89 -18.96 -17.99
N CYS A 350 -2.16 -19.15 -18.37
CA CYS A 350 -3.10 -20.11 -17.79
C CYS A 350 -2.46 -21.48 -17.51
N GLY A 351 -2.61 -21.98 -16.27
CA GLY A 351 -2.15 -23.30 -15.86
C GLY A 351 -0.63 -23.44 -15.65
N GLN A 352 0.17 -22.40 -15.92
CA GLN A 352 1.59 -22.40 -15.60
C GLN A 352 1.83 -22.24 -14.08
N ARG A 353 2.96 -22.77 -13.58
CA ARG A 353 3.31 -22.75 -12.15
C ARG A 353 3.83 -21.38 -11.71
N MET A 354 3.40 -20.93 -10.53
CA MET A 354 3.82 -19.68 -9.90
C MET A 354 4.81 -19.91 -8.73
N PRO A 355 5.58 -18.89 -8.31
CA PRO A 355 5.75 -17.59 -8.96
C PRO A 355 6.53 -17.70 -10.28
N PHE A 356 6.36 -16.76 -11.21
CA PHE A 356 7.17 -16.71 -12.44
C PHE A 356 8.53 -16.03 -12.21
N VAL A 357 8.56 -14.98 -11.39
CA VAL A 357 9.79 -14.26 -11.01
C VAL A 357 10.55 -15.03 -9.93
N ASP A 358 11.88 -15.05 -10.01
CA ASP A 358 12.74 -15.74 -9.04
C ASP A 358 13.17 -14.84 -7.87
N ARG A 359 13.20 -13.52 -8.07
CA ARG A 359 13.68 -12.56 -7.08
C ARG A 359 12.96 -11.23 -7.15
N LEU A 360 12.60 -10.67 -5.99
CA LEU A 360 12.04 -9.34 -5.83
C LEU A 360 13.09 -8.43 -5.18
N VAL A 361 13.40 -7.29 -5.78
CA VAL A 361 14.35 -6.30 -5.23
C VAL A 361 13.63 -4.98 -5.01
N PHE A 362 13.41 -4.65 -3.74
CA PHE A 362 12.85 -3.40 -3.27
C PHE A 362 13.99 -2.43 -2.92
N ARG A 363 13.90 -1.17 -3.37
CA ARG A 363 14.91 -0.13 -3.10
C ARG A 363 14.27 1.15 -2.55
N ALA A 364 14.92 1.77 -1.57
CA ALA A 364 14.41 3.00 -0.97
C ALA A 364 14.52 4.18 -1.96
N GLU A 365 13.39 4.81 -2.26
CA GLU A 365 13.29 5.96 -3.14
C GLU A 365 12.40 7.01 -2.47
N LYS A 366 12.99 8.03 -1.85
CA LYS A 366 12.26 8.97 -0.98
C LYS A 366 11.46 10.04 -1.74
N GLU A 367 11.77 10.23 -3.02
CA GLU A 367 11.29 11.35 -3.81
C GLU A 367 10.63 10.85 -5.10
N LYS A 368 9.48 11.44 -5.48
CA LYS A 368 8.70 11.00 -6.65
C LYS A 368 9.45 11.12 -7.97
N VAL A 369 10.24 12.19 -8.15
CA VAL A 369 10.94 12.48 -9.41
C VAL A 369 11.99 11.39 -9.75
N PRO A 370 12.84 10.93 -8.81
CA PRO A 370 13.65 9.72 -8.97
C PRO A 370 12.86 8.46 -9.33
N ILE A 371 11.72 8.18 -8.67
CA ILE A 371 10.89 7.00 -8.97
C ILE A 371 10.40 7.04 -10.42
N LYS A 372 9.76 8.15 -10.83
CA LYS A 372 9.29 8.35 -12.21
C LYS A 372 10.44 8.23 -13.20
N SER A 373 11.58 8.85 -12.91
CA SER A 373 12.75 8.82 -13.79
C SER A 373 13.36 7.43 -13.95
N LYS A 374 13.46 6.64 -12.87
CA LYS A 374 13.96 5.25 -12.90
C LYS A 374 12.99 4.32 -13.62
N PHE A 375 11.68 4.49 -13.45
CA PHE A 375 10.68 3.78 -14.25
C PHE A 375 10.80 4.16 -15.74
N ILE A 376 10.79 5.44 -16.09
CA ILE A 376 10.90 5.88 -17.50
C ILE A 376 12.20 5.36 -18.15
N GLN A 377 13.32 5.31 -17.42
CA GLN A 377 14.61 4.78 -17.88
C GLN A 377 14.68 3.23 -17.93
N GLY A 378 13.66 2.51 -17.44
CA GLY A 378 13.63 1.05 -17.45
C GLY A 378 14.36 0.38 -16.28
N TYR A 379 14.78 1.12 -15.25
CA TYR A 379 15.48 0.60 -14.07
C TYR A 379 14.54 0.14 -12.94
N SER A 380 13.24 0.36 -13.08
CA SER A 380 12.19 -0.22 -12.24
C SER A 380 11.14 -0.88 -13.14
N ASP A 381 10.75 -2.11 -12.83
CA ASP A 381 9.78 -2.89 -13.60
C ASP A 381 8.34 -2.48 -13.30
N VAL A 382 8.08 -2.17 -12.02
CA VAL A 382 6.89 -1.48 -11.52
C VAL A 382 7.34 -0.45 -10.48
N PRO A 383 6.84 0.80 -10.47
CA PRO A 383 7.37 1.86 -9.60
C PRO A 383 7.41 1.45 -8.13
N GLU A 384 6.29 0.98 -7.61
CA GLU A 384 6.12 0.36 -6.29
C GLU A 384 5.01 -0.72 -6.39
N ILE A 385 5.22 -1.87 -5.74
CA ILE A 385 4.18 -2.91 -5.58
C ILE A 385 3.07 -2.40 -4.64
N GLU A 386 1.82 -2.83 -4.87
CA GLU A 386 0.62 -2.41 -4.09
C GLU A 386 0.30 -0.91 -4.12
N ARG A 387 0.96 -0.12 -4.98
CA ARG A 387 0.74 1.33 -5.14
C ARG A 387 0.10 1.67 -6.50
N PRO A 388 -1.24 1.56 -6.65
CA PRO A 388 -1.94 1.86 -7.89
C PRO A 388 -2.20 3.36 -8.12
N GLU A 389 -1.62 4.26 -7.33
CA GLU A 389 -1.60 5.69 -7.63
C GLU A 389 -0.65 6.03 -8.79
N TRP A 390 0.40 5.22 -9.02
CA TRP A 390 1.47 5.55 -9.96
C TRP A 390 1.04 5.66 -11.43
N GLY A 391 0.16 4.78 -11.91
CA GLY A 391 -0.39 4.89 -13.27
C GLY A 391 -1.31 6.09 -13.43
N ILE A 392 -1.97 6.57 -12.37
CA ILE A 392 -2.72 7.83 -12.39
C ILE A 392 -1.74 9.01 -12.53
N GLU A 393 -0.61 8.98 -11.82
CA GLU A 393 0.43 9.99 -11.97
C GLU A 393 1.06 10.02 -13.38
N PHE A 394 1.23 8.87 -14.05
CA PHE A 394 1.73 8.83 -15.42
C PHE A 394 0.66 9.21 -16.47
N HIS A 395 -0.62 8.90 -16.24
CA HIS A 395 -1.70 9.44 -17.07
C HIS A 395 -1.73 10.97 -17.01
N ALA A 396 -1.61 11.55 -15.80
CA ALA A 396 -1.51 13.00 -15.62
C ALA A 396 -0.31 13.61 -16.38
N ASP A 397 0.90 13.04 -16.24
CA ASP A 397 2.10 13.52 -16.96
C ASP A 397 1.93 13.47 -18.49
N ALA A 398 1.16 12.51 -19.01
CA ALA A 398 0.84 12.37 -20.42
C ALA A 398 -0.25 13.36 -20.88
N ASP A 399 -1.19 13.73 -20.01
CA ASP A 399 -2.23 14.70 -20.33
C ASP A 399 -1.71 16.15 -20.34
N ASP A 400 -0.76 16.47 -19.45
CA ASP A 400 -0.06 17.77 -19.42
C ASP A 400 0.90 17.99 -20.60
N SER A 401 1.32 16.93 -21.30
CA SER A 401 2.36 17.03 -22.34
C SER A 401 2.21 15.99 -23.45
N GLU A 402 1.91 16.47 -24.66
CA GLU A 402 1.88 15.66 -25.89
C GLU A 402 3.23 14.97 -26.19
N ALA A 403 4.36 15.58 -25.81
CA ALA A 403 5.67 14.95 -25.93
C ALA A 403 5.82 13.77 -24.96
N THR A 404 5.28 13.89 -23.74
CA THR A 404 5.26 12.81 -22.74
C THR A 404 4.31 11.69 -23.17
N ARG A 405 3.11 12.02 -23.65
CA ARG A 405 2.15 11.06 -24.22
C ARG A 405 2.78 10.21 -25.33
N ARG A 406 3.47 10.85 -26.27
CA ARG A 406 4.22 10.16 -27.33
C ARG A 406 5.33 9.28 -26.78
N LEU A 407 6.15 9.81 -25.86
CA LEU A 407 7.22 9.04 -25.22
C LEU A 407 6.70 7.76 -24.55
N PHE A 408 5.57 7.83 -23.84
CA PHE A 408 4.99 6.68 -23.15
C PHE A 408 4.39 5.66 -24.12
N ALA A 409 3.73 6.13 -25.19
CA ALA A 409 3.23 5.27 -26.26
C ALA A 409 4.35 4.58 -27.05
N GLU A 410 5.40 5.32 -27.43
CA GLU A 410 6.58 4.80 -28.15
C GLU A 410 7.36 3.77 -27.30
N ARG A 411 7.41 3.95 -25.98
CA ARG A 411 8.03 2.98 -25.05
C ARG A 411 7.10 1.82 -24.67
N GLY A 412 5.81 1.87 -25.03
CA GLY A 412 4.85 0.81 -24.75
C GLY A 412 4.53 0.64 -23.26
N PHE A 413 4.63 1.71 -22.45
CA PHE A 413 4.26 1.63 -21.04
C PHE A 413 2.76 1.34 -20.88
N ARG A 414 2.41 0.55 -19.85
CA ARG A 414 1.02 0.14 -19.61
C ARG A 414 0.53 0.68 -18.28
N PHE A 415 -0.57 1.42 -18.33
CA PHE A 415 -1.23 2.04 -17.17
C PHE A 415 -2.70 1.57 -17.06
N PRO A 416 -2.96 0.26 -16.92
CA PRO A 416 -4.32 -0.28 -16.83
C PRO A 416 -5.06 0.33 -15.62
N ARG A 417 -6.29 0.80 -15.86
CA ARG A 417 -7.10 1.55 -14.88
C ARG A 417 -8.34 0.77 -14.50
N ALA A 418 -8.66 0.72 -13.22
CA ALA A 418 -9.90 0.18 -12.65
C ALA A 418 -10.49 1.18 -11.64
N VAL A 419 -11.76 0.99 -11.27
CA VAL A 419 -12.34 1.67 -10.10
C VAL A 419 -11.78 1.00 -8.85
N ASP A 420 -11.32 1.79 -7.88
CA ASP A 420 -10.82 1.26 -6.62
C ASP A 420 -11.97 0.89 -5.66
N VAL A 421 -11.71 -0.03 -4.73
CA VAL A 421 -12.66 -0.39 -3.65
C VAL A 421 -12.45 0.57 -2.47
N SER A 422 -12.52 1.86 -2.77
CA SER A 422 -12.36 2.95 -1.82
C SER A 422 -13.31 4.10 -2.20
N ASN A 423 -13.55 5.02 -1.27
CA ASN A 423 -14.29 6.24 -1.54
C ASN A 423 -13.63 7.45 -0.88
N TRP A 424 -13.79 8.62 -1.50
CA TRP A 424 -13.56 9.93 -0.89
C TRP A 424 -14.88 10.65 -0.81
N TYR A 425 -15.18 11.26 0.33
CA TYR A 425 -16.46 11.92 0.59
C TYR A 425 -16.29 13.16 1.46
N VAL A 426 -17.30 14.03 1.45
CA VAL A 426 -17.43 15.10 2.46
C VAL A 426 -18.60 14.77 3.37
N GLY A 427 -18.30 14.59 4.65
CA GLY A 427 -19.27 14.23 5.67
C GLY A 427 -19.80 15.43 6.42
N PHE A 428 -21.03 15.30 6.91
CA PHE A 428 -21.67 16.24 7.83
C PHE A 428 -21.80 15.58 9.21
N ASN A 429 -21.45 16.29 10.28
CA ASN A 429 -21.52 15.74 11.64
C ASN A 429 -22.96 15.74 12.18
N TRP A 430 -23.49 14.58 12.54
CA TRP A 430 -24.86 14.42 13.07
C TRP A 430 -25.09 15.10 14.42
N LEU A 431 -24.01 15.35 15.17
CA LEU A 431 -24.04 16.04 16.46
C LEU A 431 -24.05 17.57 16.32
N ASP A 432 -23.89 18.12 15.11
CA ASP A 432 -23.95 19.57 14.89
C ASP A 432 -25.41 20.06 14.85
N PRO A 433 -25.77 21.15 15.56
CA PRO A 433 -27.15 21.63 15.62
C PRO A 433 -27.68 22.20 14.29
N VAL A 434 -26.80 22.69 13.40
CA VAL A 434 -27.17 23.38 12.16
C VAL A 434 -27.21 22.42 10.97
N ILE A 435 -26.20 21.55 10.84
CA ILE A 435 -26.07 20.63 9.69
C ILE A 435 -26.29 19.16 10.05
N GLY A 436 -26.27 18.81 11.33
CA GLY A 436 -26.48 17.46 11.84
C GLY A 436 -27.96 17.06 11.96
N LYS A 437 -28.27 16.13 12.87
CA LYS A 437 -29.59 15.49 12.93
C LYS A 437 -30.74 16.49 13.10
N GLY A 438 -30.62 17.40 14.07
CA GLY A 438 -31.70 18.27 14.53
C GLY A 438 -32.55 17.61 15.63
N ASP A 439 -32.87 18.39 16.67
CA ASP A 439 -33.47 17.87 17.91
C ASP A 439 -34.99 17.65 17.81
N THR A 440 -35.68 18.37 16.93
CA THR A 440 -37.13 18.23 16.67
C THR A 440 -37.40 17.71 15.26
N PRO A 441 -38.59 17.13 14.98
CA PRO A 441 -38.96 16.68 13.63
C PRO A 441 -38.87 17.79 12.57
N GLU A 442 -39.25 19.02 12.92
CA GLU A 442 -39.19 20.18 12.03
C GLU A 442 -37.74 20.56 11.72
N GLN A 443 -36.86 20.51 12.73
CA GLN A 443 -35.44 20.77 12.55
C GLN A 443 -34.75 19.64 11.76
N GLN A 444 -35.16 18.39 11.94
CA GLN A 444 -34.69 17.25 11.13
C GLN A 444 -34.99 17.46 9.65
N VAL A 445 -36.21 17.90 9.31
CA VAL A 445 -36.56 18.24 7.93
C VAL A 445 -35.71 19.40 7.40
N LYS A 446 -35.51 20.48 8.18
CA LYS A 446 -34.68 21.63 7.76
C LYS A 446 -33.22 21.26 7.54
N ASN A 447 -32.56 20.64 8.53
CA ASN A 447 -31.15 20.27 8.47
C ASN A 447 -30.90 19.26 7.32
N ARG A 448 -31.84 18.33 7.09
CA ARG A 448 -31.79 17.43 5.93
C ARG A 448 -31.84 18.19 4.61
N LYS A 449 -32.78 19.14 4.43
CA LYS A 449 -32.83 19.98 3.23
C LYS A 449 -31.56 20.79 3.02
N LEU A 450 -30.93 21.30 4.09
CA LEU A 450 -29.62 21.96 4.02
C LEU A 450 -28.53 21.02 3.47
N ARG A 451 -28.39 19.80 4.02
CA ARG A 451 -27.42 18.80 3.51
C ARG A 451 -27.71 18.37 2.06
N GLN A 452 -28.98 18.21 1.69
CA GLN A 452 -29.39 17.89 0.32
C GLN A 452 -29.02 19.03 -0.65
N ALA A 453 -29.31 20.29 -0.28
CA ALA A 453 -28.94 21.47 -1.07
C ALA A 453 -27.42 21.55 -1.31
N LEU A 454 -26.64 21.40 -0.24
CA LEU A 454 -25.17 21.37 -0.32
C LEU A 454 -24.67 20.20 -1.20
N SER A 455 -25.28 19.02 -1.08
CA SER A 455 -24.91 17.84 -1.88
C SER A 455 -25.22 18.00 -3.38
N ILE A 456 -26.25 18.78 -3.74
CA ILE A 456 -26.53 19.16 -5.13
C ILE A 456 -25.50 20.18 -5.62
N ALA A 457 -25.19 21.20 -4.81
CA ALA A 457 -24.30 22.30 -5.19
C ALA A 457 -22.82 21.89 -5.35
N ILE A 458 -22.37 20.88 -4.59
CA ILE A 458 -21.02 20.30 -4.71
C ILE A 458 -20.97 19.39 -5.95
N ASP A 459 -20.35 19.91 -7.01
CA ASP A 459 -20.31 19.30 -8.33
C ASP A 459 -19.12 18.32 -8.47
N TRP A 460 -19.35 17.04 -8.17
CA TRP A 460 -18.29 16.02 -8.24
C TRP A 460 -17.86 15.70 -9.69
N GLU A 461 -18.73 15.92 -10.68
CA GLU A 461 -18.41 15.82 -12.10
C GLU A 461 -17.44 16.95 -12.51
N GLU A 462 -17.59 18.15 -11.94
CA GLU A 462 -16.63 19.26 -12.01
C GLU A 462 -15.32 18.89 -11.30
N TYR A 463 -15.38 18.36 -10.07
CA TYR A 463 -14.20 17.99 -9.28
C TYR A 463 -13.26 17.03 -10.02
N VAL A 464 -13.76 15.87 -10.47
CA VAL A 464 -12.93 14.85 -11.14
C VAL A 464 -12.36 15.33 -12.49
N ARG A 465 -12.97 16.36 -13.09
CA ARG A 465 -12.51 17.00 -14.34
C ARG A 465 -11.48 18.10 -14.10
N VAL A 466 -11.58 18.83 -12.99
CA VAL A 466 -10.63 19.90 -12.59
C VAL A 466 -9.38 19.32 -11.93
N PHE A 467 -9.52 18.18 -11.23
CA PHE A 467 -8.42 17.50 -10.53
C PHE A 467 -8.19 16.08 -11.09
N PRO A 468 -7.82 15.93 -12.38
CA PRO A 468 -7.70 14.62 -13.04
C PRO A 468 -6.70 13.69 -12.36
N ASN A 469 -5.69 14.24 -11.68
CA ASN A 469 -4.66 13.51 -10.94
C ASN A 469 -5.21 12.80 -9.68
N LYS A 470 -6.44 13.10 -9.26
CA LYS A 470 -7.20 12.31 -8.27
C LYS A 470 -8.04 11.23 -8.94
N GLY A 471 -8.52 11.53 -10.15
CA GLY A 471 -9.37 10.67 -10.97
C GLY A 471 -10.68 10.27 -10.28
N GLY A 472 -11.32 9.27 -10.86
CA GLY A 472 -12.45 8.56 -10.27
C GLY A 472 -13.78 8.78 -10.97
N GLU A 473 -14.80 8.14 -10.39
CA GLU A 473 -16.19 8.20 -10.81
C GLU A 473 -17.03 8.89 -9.73
N PRO A 474 -17.82 9.92 -10.07
CA PRO A 474 -18.74 10.55 -9.11
C PRO A 474 -19.65 9.53 -8.43
N ALA A 475 -19.66 9.53 -7.10
CA ALA A 475 -20.33 8.53 -6.31
C ALA A 475 -21.81 8.88 -6.13
N HIS A 476 -22.69 7.93 -6.48
CA HIS A 476 -24.13 8.04 -6.26
C HIS A 476 -24.60 7.35 -4.97
N GLY A 477 -23.68 6.88 -4.12
CA GLY A 477 -23.97 6.19 -2.86
C GLY A 477 -22.66 5.84 -2.15
N PRO A 478 -22.71 5.07 -1.04
CA PRO A 478 -21.50 4.71 -0.30
C PRO A 478 -20.70 3.55 -0.93
N LEU A 479 -21.29 2.79 -1.85
CA LEU A 479 -20.71 1.53 -2.36
C LEU A 479 -20.00 1.72 -3.72
N PRO A 480 -18.67 1.48 -3.82
CA PRO A 480 -17.96 1.47 -5.10
C PRO A 480 -18.38 0.28 -5.98
N ALA A 481 -17.98 0.27 -7.25
CA ALA A 481 -18.12 -0.90 -8.11
C ALA A 481 -17.17 -2.05 -7.68
N GLY A 482 -17.42 -3.26 -8.17
CA GLY A 482 -16.52 -4.41 -7.97
C GLY A 482 -16.74 -5.24 -6.70
N MET A 483 -17.84 -5.00 -5.96
CA MET A 483 -18.29 -5.77 -4.80
C MET A 483 -19.77 -6.17 -4.90
N PHE A 484 -20.18 -7.17 -4.14
CA PHE A 484 -21.61 -7.50 -3.96
C PHE A 484 -22.36 -6.30 -3.35
N GLY A 485 -23.67 -6.20 -3.59
CA GLY A 485 -24.51 -5.12 -3.07
C GLY A 485 -24.49 -3.83 -3.88
N SER A 486 -23.37 -3.52 -4.56
CA SER A 486 -23.22 -2.26 -5.28
C SER A 486 -24.13 -2.18 -6.51
N ARG A 487 -24.75 -1.02 -6.68
CA ARG A 487 -25.52 -0.63 -7.87
C ARG A 487 -24.78 0.42 -8.71
N HIS A 488 -23.57 0.84 -8.33
CA HIS A 488 -22.84 1.90 -9.01
C HIS A 488 -22.64 1.59 -10.50
N GLY A 489 -22.67 2.60 -11.35
CA GLY A 489 -22.66 2.46 -12.81
C GLY A 489 -23.95 1.91 -13.45
N THR A 490 -24.94 1.44 -12.69
CA THR A 490 -26.22 0.94 -13.24
C THR A 490 -27.32 2.02 -13.26
N PRO A 491 -28.36 1.90 -14.11
CA PRO A 491 -29.51 2.81 -14.09
C PRO A 491 -30.30 2.85 -12.78
N ALA A 492 -30.28 1.79 -11.97
CA ALA A 492 -30.85 1.78 -10.61
C ALA A 492 -29.92 2.43 -9.57
N GLY A 493 -28.65 2.65 -9.93
CA GLY A 493 -27.59 3.11 -9.06
C GLY A 493 -27.49 4.62 -8.88
N PHE A 494 -28.26 5.45 -9.59
CA PHE A 494 -28.13 6.91 -9.46
C PHE A 494 -28.71 7.44 -8.14
N ASN A 495 -28.28 8.63 -7.73
CA ASN A 495 -28.80 9.31 -6.54
C ASN A 495 -29.91 10.32 -6.93
N PRO A 496 -31.20 10.07 -6.61
CA PRO A 496 -32.30 10.96 -6.99
C PRO A 496 -32.31 12.30 -6.24
N VAL A 497 -31.56 12.42 -5.14
CA VAL A 497 -31.39 13.68 -4.40
C VAL A 497 -30.45 14.64 -5.13
N THR A 498 -29.37 14.15 -5.74
CA THR A 498 -28.40 15.01 -6.46
C THR A 498 -28.57 15.01 -7.97
N HIS A 499 -29.29 14.03 -8.53
CA HIS A 499 -29.42 13.80 -9.97
C HIS A 499 -30.87 13.56 -10.40
N VAL A 500 -31.12 13.75 -11.70
CA VAL A 500 -32.37 13.47 -12.41
C VAL A 500 -32.09 12.72 -13.71
N GLN A 501 -33.04 11.90 -14.14
CA GLN A 501 -32.98 11.20 -15.41
C GLN A 501 -33.60 12.06 -16.52
N VAL A 502 -32.83 12.37 -17.57
CA VAL A 502 -33.23 13.23 -18.69
C VAL A 502 -32.84 12.53 -19.99
N ASN A 503 -33.83 12.22 -20.84
CA ASN A 503 -33.65 11.54 -22.13
C ASN A 503 -32.85 10.21 -22.02
N GLY A 504 -33.09 9.45 -20.94
CA GLY A 504 -32.39 8.19 -20.66
C GLY A 504 -31.00 8.34 -20.02
N GLY A 505 -30.41 9.54 -20.01
CA GLY A 505 -29.15 9.83 -19.30
C GLY A 505 -29.37 10.33 -17.88
N ILE A 506 -28.42 10.09 -16.99
CA ILE A 506 -28.38 10.68 -15.64
C ILE A 506 -27.67 12.04 -15.72
N LYS A 507 -28.27 13.09 -15.13
CA LYS A 507 -27.69 14.44 -15.06
C LYS A 507 -27.83 15.02 -13.66
N ARG A 508 -26.85 15.81 -13.21
CA ARG A 508 -26.93 16.56 -11.96
C ARG A 508 -28.14 17.49 -11.96
N ARG A 509 -28.79 17.66 -10.80
CA ARG A 509 -29.89 18.61 -10.62
C ARG A 509 -29.45 20.06 -10.85
N PRO A 510 -30.33 20.94 -11.36
CA PRO A 510 -30.01 22.35 -11.52
C PRO A 510 -29.80 23.02 -10.15
N LEU A 511 -28.93 24.04 -10.10
CA LEU A 511 -28.65 24.77 -8.86
C LEU A 511 -29.92 25.37 -8.22
N ALA A 512 -30.92 25.72 -9.02
CA ALA A 512 -32.22 26.20 -8.56
C ALA A 512 -32.99 25.22 -7.64
N ASP A 513 -32.78 23.89 -7.78
CA ASP A 513 -33.34 22.91 -6.84
C ASP A 513 -32.66 23.04 -5.46
N ALA A 514 -31.35 23.32 -5.42
CA ALA A 514 -30.60 23.53 -4.20
C ALA A 514 -30.90 24.89 -3.55
N GLU A 515 -31.06 25.95 -4.34
CA GLU A 515 -31.51 27.28 -3.89
C GLU A 515 -32.90 27.21 -3.23
N ARG A 516 -33.82 26.43 -3.79
CA ARG A 516 -35.11 26.15 -3.16
C ARG A 516 -34.94 25.38 -1.83
N LEU A 517 -34.17 24.31 -1.82
CA LEU A 517 -33.97 23.48 -0.62
C LEU A 517 -33.29 24.24 0.52
N ILE A 518 -32.30 25.10 0.25
CA ILE A 518 -31.64 25.90 1.29
C ILE A 518 -32.56 27.01 1.83
N ALA A 519 -33.43 27.60 1.00
CA ALA A 519 -34.47 28.50 1.46
C ALA A 519 -35.50 27.78 2.34
N GLU A 520 -35.96 26.58 1.96
CA GLU A 520 -36.85 25.74 2.76
C GLU A 520 -36.20 25.22 4.07
N ALA A 521 -34.87 25.14 4.13
CA ALA A 521 -34.12 24.87 5.36
C ALA A 521 -34.08 26.08 6.32
N GLY A 522 -34.51 27.26 5.88
CA GLY A 522 -34.46 28.50 6.66
C GLY A 522 -33.25 29.40 6.35
N TYR A 523 -32.50 29.11 5.28
CA TYR A 523 -31.30 29.86 4.87
C TYR A 523 -31.36 30.44 3.44
N PRO A 524 -32.40 31.23 3.08
CA PRO A 524 -32.52 31.81 1.73
C PRO A 524 -31.28 32.64 1.36
N GLY A 525 -30.65 32.32 0.23
CA GLY A 525 -29.41 32.96 -0.22
C GLY A 525 -28.24 32.78 0.75
N GLY A 526 -28.22 31.69 1.53
CA GLY A 526 -27.17 31.40 2.50
C GLY A 526 -27.23 32.28 3.76
N ARG A 527 -28.40 32.85 4.07
CA ARG A 527 -28.60 33.72 5.26
C ARG A 527 -29.76 33.24 6.09
N ASP A 528 -29.57 33.20 7.41
CA ASP A 528 -30.61 32.82 8.37
C ASP A 528 -31.85 33.71 8.21
N ALA A 529 -33.02 33.10 7.96
CA ALA A 529 -34.24 33.80 7.61
C ALA A 529 -34.79 34.72 8.73
N THR A 530 -34.35 34.53 9.98
CA THR A 530 -34.83 35.31 11.13
C THR A 530 -33.90 36.47 11.48
N SER A 531 -32.58 36.25 11.40
CA SER A 531 -31.54 37.21 11.82
C SER A 531 -30.79 37.88 10.66
N GLY A 532 -30.96 37.39 9.42
CA GLY A 532 -30.26 37.87 8.22
C GLY A 532 -28.74 37.61 8.19
N ARG A 533 -28.20 36.95 9.22
CA ARG A 533 -26.76 36.63 9.34
C ARG A 533 -26.35 35.60 8.28
N PRO A 534 -25.16 35.72 7.67
CA PRO A 534 -24.62 34.67 6.81
C PRO A 534 -24.50 33.34 7.55
N LEU A 535 -24.86 32.24 6.88
CA LEU A 535 -24.55 30.90 7.31
C LEU A 535 -23.04 30.66 7.11
N VAL A 536 -22.34 30.46 8.23
CA VAL A 536 -20.91 30.12 8.25
C VAL A 536 -20.78 28.69 8.74
N LEU A 537 -20.11 27.85 7.95
CA LEU A 537 -19.83 26.45 8.26
C LEU A 537 -18.32 26.21 8.27
N ASN A 538 -17.88 25.30 9.12
CA ASN A 538 -16.47 24.95 9.25
C ASN A 538 -16.15 23.65 8.49
N TYR A 539 -15.10 23.70 7.67
CA TYR A 539 -14.61 22.60 6.85
C TYR A 539 -13.27 22.08 7.38
N ASP A 540 -13.30 20.94 8.07
CA ASP A 540 -12.13 20.31 8.63
C ASP A 540 -11.43 19.39 7.61
N TYR A 541 -10.11 19.58 7.45
CA TYR A 541 -9.29 18.85 6.47
C TYR A 541 -8.07 18.19 7.13
N GLN A 542 -7.79 16.96 6.70
CA GLN A 542 -6.90 16.00 7.38
C GLN A 542 -5.39 16.18 7.14
N ARG A 543 -4.99 17.26 6.46
CA ARG A 543 -3.60 17.55 6.07
C ARG A 543 -3.34 19.05 6.13
N ILE A 544 -2.09 19.42 6.44
CA ILE A 544 -1.60 20.79 6.35
C ILE A 544 -1.68 21.27 4.89
N PRO A 545 -2.11 22.51 4.59
CA PRO A 545 -2.26 22.99 3.21
C PRO A 545 -0.92 23.08 2.47
N THR A 546 -0.85 22.43 1.30
CA THR A 546 0.12 22.69 0.23
C THR A 546 -0.55 23.54 -0.87
N PRO A 547 0.19 24.08 -1.85
CA PRO A 547 -0.42 24.82 -2.98
C PRO A 547 -1.50 24.01 -3.72
N GLU A 548 -1.27 22.70 -3.90
CA GLU A 548 -2.19 21.78 -4.57
C GLU A 548 -3.45 21.55 -3.72
N LEU A 549 -3.28 21.22 -2.44
CA LEU A 549 -4.41 21.03 -1.51
C LEU A 549 -5.21 22.32 -1.32
N LYS A 550 -4.56 23.49 -1.37
CA LYS A 550 -5.25 24.78 -1.32
C LYS A 550 -6.18 24.96 -2.51
N ALA A 551 -5.82 24.50 -3.71
CA ALA A 551 -6.71 24.57 -4.87
C ALA A 551 -7.98 23.71 -4.67
N GLU A 552 -7.84 22.51 -4.10
CA GLU A 552 -8.98 21.64 -3.71
C GLU A 552 -9.87 22.29 -2.64
N MET A 553 -9.27 22.91 -1.62
CA MET A 553 -9.98 23.62 -0.56
C MET A 553 -10.71 24.87 -1.09
N ASP A 554 -10.04 25.70 -1.90
CA ASP A 554 -10.62 26.88 -2.55
C ASP A 554 -11.77 26.48 -3.50
N TRP A 555 -11.66 25.32 -4.16
CA TRP A 555 -12.73 24.76 -4.97
C TRP A 555 -13.96 24.41 -4.12
N MET A 556 -13.77 23.75 -2.97
CA MET A 556 -14.86 23.43 -2.05
C MET A 556 -15.55 24.70 -1.52
N VAL A 557 -14.78 25.74 -1.17
CA VAL A 557 -15.33 27.06 -0.77
C VAL A 557 -16.20 27.64 -1.89
N LYS A 558 -15.79 27.54 -3.16
CA LYS A 558 -16.60 27.98 -4.30
C LYS A 558 -17.90 27.20 -4.45
N GLN A 559 -17.91 25.88 -4.16
CA GLN A 559 -19.14 25.08 -4.22
C GLN A 559 -20.18 25.55 -3.19
N PHE A 560 -19.76 25.84 -1.95
CA PHE A 560 -20.65 26.39 -0.91
C PHE A 560 -21.11 27.81 -1.23
N ALA A 561 -20.22 28.63 -1.82
CA ALA A 561 -20.54 29.99 -2.27
C ALA A 561 -21.60 30.03 -3.38
N LYS A 562 -21.80 28.95 -4.17
CA LYS A 562 -22.93 28.82 -5.13
C LYS A 562 -24.30 29.00 -4.45
N LEU A 563 -24.40 28.74 -3.14
CA LEU A 563 -25.63 28.93 -2.34
C LEU A 563 -25.54 30.10 -1.34
N GLY A 564 -24.52 30.96 -1.45
CA GLY A 564 -24.28 32.06 -0.51
C GLY A 564 -23.72 31.65 0.86
N VAL A 565 -23.35 30.38 1.04
CA VAL A 565 -22.83 29.86 2.31
C VAL A 565 -21.33 30.13 2.41
N THR A 566 -20.89 30.65 3.56
CA THR A 566 -19.47 30.87 3.85
C THR A 566 -18.86 29.61 4.45
N LEU A 567 -17.74 29.15 3.89
CA LEU A 567 -17.03 27.96 4.35
C LEU A 567 -15.64 28.32 4.90
N GLU A 568 -15.43 28.15 6.21
CA GLU A 568 -14.15 28.40 6.88
C GLU A 568 -13.29 27.13 6.89
N ILE A 569 -12.13 27.17 6.23
CA ILE A 569 -11.20 26.04 6.15
C ILE A 569 -10.43 25.88 7.47
N ARG A 570 -10.45 24.66 8.01
CA ARG A 570 -9.72 24.24 9.22
C ARG A 570 -8.85 23.03 8.90
N ALA A 571 -7.70 23.30 8.27
CA ALA A 571 -6.72 22.29 7.92
C ALA A 571 -5.75 22.04 9.10
N THR A 572 -5.55 20.77 9.45
CA THR A 572 -4.68 20.35 10.58
C THR A 572 -3.81 19.16 10.18
N ASP A 573 -2.82 18.78 11.00
CA ASP A 573 -2.17 17.48 10.83
C ASP A 573 -3.13 16.33 11.18
N TYR A 574 -2.82 15.13 10.69
CA TYR A 574 -3.71 13.98 10.79
C TYR A 574 -4.02 13.56 12.24
N ASN A 575 -3.08 13.74 13.18
CA ASN A 575 -3.28 13.36 14.58
C ASN A 575 -4.20 14.36 15.30
N GLN A 576 -4.02 15.65 15.05
CA GLN A 576 -4.93 16.70 15.53
C GLN A 576 -6.34 16.54 14.93
N PHE A 577 -6.42 16.21 13.64
CA PHE A 577 -7.68 15.94 12.96
C PHE A 577 -8.40 14.72 13.55
N GLN A 578 -7.71 13.59 13.72
CA GLN A 578 -8.22 12.38 14.40
C GLN A 578 -8.76 12.68 15.81
N ASP A 579 -8.02 13.42 16.63
CA ASP A 579 -8.46 13.87 17.96
C ASP A 579 -9.73 14.75 17.90
N LYS A 580 -9.82 15.64 16.90
CA LYS A 580 -11.01 16.46 16.69
C LYS A 580 -12.25 15.62 16.32
N MET A 581 -12.09 14.64 15.45
CA MET A 581 -13.17 13.73 15.03
C MET A 581 -13.69 12.89 16.20
N ARG A 582 -12.79 12.32 17.02
CA ARG A 582 -13.13 11.61 18.28
C ARG A 582 -13.91 12.47 19.27
N LYS A 583 -13.71 13.79 19.23
CA LYS A 583 -14.42 14.76 20.08
C LYS A 583 -15.70 15.30 19.45
N GLY A 584 -16.03 14.93 18.21
CA GLY A 584 -17.26 15.35 17.51
C GLY A 584 -17.35 16.87 17.28
N ARG A 585 -16.22 17.58 17.14
CA ARG A 585 -16.15 19.06 17.06
C ARG A 585 -16.09 19.62 15.63
N GLN A 586 -16.17 18.76 14.63
CA GLN A 586 -16.25 19.08 13.21
C GLN A 586 -17.70 19.42 12.79
N GLN A 587 -17.89 20.18 11.70
CA GLN A 587 -19.22 20.40 11.11
C GLN A 587 -19.32 19.74 9.74
N VAL A 588 -18.47 20.19 8.82
CA VAL A 588 -18.22 19.61 7.50
C VAL A 588 -16.79 19.08 7.51
N PHE A 589 -16.51 17.90 6.95
CA PHE A 589 -15.16 17.34 6.97
C PHE A 589 -14.86 16.50 5.72
N TRP A 590 -13.59 16.48 5.30
CA TRP A 590 -13.10 15.60 4.24
C TRP A 590 -12.61 14.27 4.81
N TRP A 591 -13.10 13.15 4.30
CA TRP A 591 -12.66 11.82 4.72
C TRP A 591 -12.70 10.83 3.55
N GLY A 592 -12.07 9.67 3.74
CA GLY A 592 -12.15 8.57 2.79
C GLY A 592 -11.98 7.22 3.47
N TRP A 593 -12.44 6.17 2.82
CA TRP A 593 -12.32 4.79 3.27
C TRP A 593 -11.67 3.94 2.19
N LEU A 594 -10.70 3.12 2.56
CA LEU A 594 -10.20 2.01 1.75
C LEU A 594 -10.73 0.74 2.39
N ALA A 595 -11.45 -0.09 1.64
CA ALA A 595 -12.08 -1.25 2.21
C ALA A 595 -11.07 -2.30 2.68
N ASP A 596 -11.29 -2.85 3.88
CA ASP A 596 -10.54 -4.02 4.36
C ASP A 596 -10.87 -5.25 3.52
N TYR A 597 -12.15 -5.43 3.19
CA TYR A 597 -12.65 -6.56 2.40
C TYR A 597 -13.83 -6.17 1.48
N PRO A 598 -14.07 -6.88 0.38
CA PRO A 598 -14.99 -6.46 -0.69
C PRO A 598 -16.46 -6.83 -0.40
N ASP A 599 -16.96 -6.55 0.81
CA ASP A 599 -18.38 -6.64 1.20
C ASP A 599 -18.95 -5.22 1.35
N ALA A 600 -20.19 -5.00 0.91
CA ALA A 600 -20.93 -3.75 1.13
C ALA A 600 -21.08 -3.42 2.63
N GLU A 601 -21.11 -4.44 3.50
CA GLU A 601 -21.10 -4.28 4.95
C GLU A 601 -19.93 -3.39 5.43
N ASN A 602 -18.73 -3.53 4.85
CA ASN A 602 -17.54 -2.73 5.19
C ASN A 602 -17.61 -1.26 4.75
N PHE A 603 -18.65 -0.85 4.00
CA PHE A 603 -18.98 0.57 3.79
C PHE A 603 -20.21 1.01 4.60
N LEU A 604 -21.17 0.12 4.81
CA LEU A 604 -22.40 0.42 5.54
C LEU A 604 -22.17 0.53 7.06
N PHE A 605 -21.16 -0.13 7.62
CA PHE A 605 -20.81 -0.01 9.05
C PHE A 605 -20.28 1.38 9.43
N LEU A 606 -19.73 2.13 8.47
CA LEU A 606 -19.26 3.52 8.60
C LEU A 606 -20.42 4.51 8.82
N LEU A 607 -21.65 4.04 8.73
CA LEU A 607 -22.88 4.79 8.97
C LEU A 607 -23.77 4.07 9.99
N TYR A 608 -23.25 3.08 10.73
CA TYR A 608 -23.99 2.46 11.84
C TYR A 608 -23.87 3.32 13.11
N GLY A 609 -24.98 3.62 13.78
CA GLY A 609 -25.04 4.53 14.93
C GLY A 609 -24.11 4.14 16.09
N PRO A 610 -24.11 2.89 16.57
CA PRO A 610 -23.18 2.42 17.60
C PRO A 610 -21.70 2.49 17.21
N ASN A 611 -21.36 2.57 15.92
CA ASN A 611 -19.98 2.79 15.46
C ASN A 611 -19.56 4.28 15.46
N ALA A 612 -20.34 5.19 16.05
CA ALA A 612 -20.03 6.63 16.12
C ALA A 612 -18.59 6.90 16.58
N LYS A 613 -17.87 7.73 15.83
CA LYS A 613 -16.47 8.06 16.15
C LYS A 613 -16.36 8.93 17.39
N ALA A 614 -17.34 9.80 17.62
CA ALA A 614 -17.50 10.52 18.88
C ALA A 614 -18.15 9.62 19.94
N GLY A 615 -17.53 9.53 21.11
CA GLY A 615 -18.03 8.76 22.26
C GLY A 615 -17.66 7.27 22.26
N ASN A 616 -17.71 6.59 21.11
CA ASN A 616 -17.47 5.14 21.02
C ASN A 616 -16.13 4.76 20.32
N ASP A 617 -15.38 5.74 19.81
CA ASP A 617 -14.12 5.57 19.04
C ASP A 617 -14.26 4.64 17.80
N GLY A 618 -15.47 4.47 17.26
CA GLY A 618 -15.73 3.68 16.05
C GLY A 618 -15.43 4.43 14.75
N GLU A 619 -15.77 3.84 13.60
CA GLU A 619 -15.44 4.39 12.27
C GLU A 619 -16.54 5.23 11.60
N ASN A 620 -17.70 5.41 12.24
CA ASN A 620 -18.73 6.34 11.77
C ASN A 620 -18.33 7.78 12.10
N ALA A 621 -17.45 8.34 11.27
CA ALA A 621 -16.90 9.69 11.36
C ALA A 621 -17.95 10.81 11.25
N ALA A 622 -19.10 10.52 10.63
CA ALA A 622 -20.25 11.42 10.55
C ALA A 622 -21.10 11.42 11.83
N ASN A 623 -20.89 10.47 12.75
CA ASN A 623 -21.74 10.20 13.91
C ASN A 623 -23.22 9.97 13.54
N TYR A 624 -23.49 9.49 12.32
CA TYR A 624 -24.84 9.29 11.79
C TYR A 624 -25.60 8.30 12.67
N ALA A 625 -26.84 8.63 13.06
CA ALA A 625 -27.65 7.82 13.96
C ALA A 625 -29.13 7.85 13.55
N ASN A 626 -29.59 6.79 12.89
CA ASN A 626 -30.96 6.60 12.43
C ASN A 626 -31.42 5.19 12.82
N ALA A 627 -32.42 5.09 13.70
CA ALA A 627 -32.88 3.83 14.25
C ALA A 627 -33.46 2.84 13.21
N GLU A 628 -33.91 3.31 12.04
CA GLU A 628 -34.32 2.41 10.96
C GLU A 628 -33.10 1.83 10.22
N TYR A 629 -32.12 2.69 9.92
CA TYR A 629 -30.84 2.25 9.36
C TYR A 629 -30.13 1.26 10.29
N ASP A 630 -30.06 1.58 11.58
CA ASP A 630 -29.40 0.76 12.60
C ASP A 630 -30.02 -0.64 12.69
N ARG A 631 -31.36 -0.75 12.70
CA ARG A 631 -32.07 -2.04 12.65
C ARG A 631 -31.83 -2.81 11.35
N ARG A 632 -31.72 -2.12 10.20
CA ARG A 632 -31.42 -2.79 8.91
C ARG A 632 -29.98 -3.29 8.86
N TYR A 633 -29.02 -2.50 9.33
CA TYR A 633 -27.60 -2.90 9.41
C TYR A 633 -27.41 -4.12 10.33
N GLU A 634 -28.04 -4.11 11.50
CA GLU A 634 -28.01 -5.25 12.45
C GLU A 634 -28.50 -6.56 11.84
N ARG A 635 -29.52 -6.51 10.97
CA ARG A 635 -29.96 -7.69 10.21
C ARG A 635 -29.02 -8.01 9.04
N LEU A 636 -28.58 -7.00 8.30
CA LEU A 636 -27.72 -7.14 7.12
C LEU A 636 -26.38 -7.83 7.45
N ARG A 637 -25.75 -7.48 8.57
CA ARG A 637 -24.46 -8.08 8.97
C ARG A 637 -24.54 -9.59 9.27
N LEU A 638 -25.74 -10.13 9.46
CA LEU A 638 -25.98 -11.55 9.71
C LEU A 638 -26.35 -12.35 8.45
N LEU A 639 -26.53 -11.67 7.30
CA LEU A 639 -26.92 -12.30 6.04
C LEU A 639 -25.72 -12.59 5.15
N ASP A 640 -25.78 -13.76 4.51
CA ASP A 640 -24.90 -14.15 3.42
C ASP A 640 -25.29 -13.42 2.11
N ASP A 641 -24.39 -13.39 1.13
CA ASP A 641 -24.63 -12.70 -0.14
C ASP A 641 -25.77 -13.36 -0.94
N GLY A 642 -26.83 -12.59 -1.19
CA GLY A 642 -28.02 -13.06 -1.89
C GLY A 642 -29.14 -12.03 -1.97
N PRO A 643 -30.30 -12.36 -2.57
CA PRO A 643 -31.37 -11.40 -2.84
C PRO A 643 -31.88 -10.64 -1.61
N GLN A 644 -31.93 -11.30 -0.45
CA GLN A 644 -32.36 -10.68 0.82
C GLN A 644 -31.37 -9.61 1.31
N LYS A 645 -30.07 -9.91 1.27
CA LYS A 645 -29.00 -8.94 1.62
C LYS A 645 -29.01 -7.77 0.64
N GLN A 646 -29.12 -8.05 -0.67
CA GLN A 646 -29.22 -7.01 -1.70
C GLN A 646 -30.42 -6.08 -1.49
N GLN A 647 -31.60 -6.61 -1.12
CA GLN A 647 -32.77 -5.78 -0.83
C GLN A 647 -32.51 -4.85 0.37
N LEU A 648 -31.95 -5.36 1.47
CA LEU A 648 -31.60 -4.51 2.62
C LEU A 648 -30.55 -3.45 2.26
N ILE A 649 -29.57 -3.79 1.41
CA ILE A 649 -28.59 -2.82 0.90
C ILE A 649 -29.28 -1.71 0.10
N ASP A 650 -30.15 -2.07 -0.85
CA ASP A 650 -30.88 -1.10 -1.67
C ASP A 650 -31.77 -0.18 -0.79
N GLU A 651 -32.45 -0.74 0.22
CA GLU A 651 -33.25 0.00 1.23
C GLU A 651 -32.39 0.92 2.12
N MET A 652 -31.21 0.47 2.57
CA MET A 652 -30.29 1.26 3.39
C MET A 652 -29.65 2.40 2.59
N VAL A 653 -29.22 2.14 1.36
CA VAL A 653 -28.66 3.16 0.47
C VAL A 653 -29.71 4.22 0.12
N ALA A 654 -31.00 3.86 0.02
CA ALA A 654 -32.08 4.82 -0.14
C ALA A 654 -32.21 5.78 1.07
N LEU A 655 -32.20 5.24 2.31
CA LEU A 655 -32.20 6.07 3.53
C LEU A 655 -31.00 7.03 3.57
N LEU A 656 -29.80 6.54 3.26
CA LEU A 656 -28.59 7.36 3.24
C LEU A 656 -28.64 8.46 2.18
N ARG A 657 -29.23 8.19 1.01
CA ARG A 657 -29.44 9.22 -0.03
C ARG A 657 -30.41 10.31 0.45
N GLU A 658 -31.51 9.93 1.10
CA GLU A 658 -32.49 10.88 1.63
C GLU A 658 -31.90 11.72 2.78
N ASP A 659 -31.31 11.08 3.79
CA ASP A 659 -30.74 11.78 4.95
C ASP A 659 -29.49 12.58 4.62
N ALA A 660 -28.79 12.21 3.53
CA ALA A 660 -27.56 12.81 3.00
C ALA A 660 -26.46 13.01 4.06
N PRO A 661 -25.96 11.96 4.75
CA PRO A 661 -24.91 12.12 5.75
C PRO A 661 -23.55 12.44 5.20
N TRP A 662 -23.30 11.97 3.99
CA TRP A 662 -22.21 12.43 3.16
C TRP A 662 -22.81 13.05 1.91
N THR A 663 -22.15 14.06 1.37
CA THR A 663 -22.11 14.17 -0.09
C THR A 663 -21.12 13.10 -0.55
N PHE A 664 -21.62 12.09 -1.26
CA PHE A 664 -20.93 10.80 -1.44
C PHE A 664 -19.58 10.86 -2.15
N GLY A 665 -19.27 11.98 -2.81
CA GLY A 665 -17.95 12.23 -3.36
C GLY A 665 -17.66 11.47 -4.62
N PHE A 666 -16.58 10.69 -4.63
CA PHE A 666 -16.15 9.91 -5.78
C PHE A 666 -15.42 8.64 -5.34
N PHE A 667 -15.48 7.62 -6.20
CA PHE A 667 -14.66 6.41 -6.09
C PHE A 667 -13.41 6.65 -6.95
N PRO A 668 -12.20 6.75 -6.36
CA PRO A 668 -10.99 7.06 -7.13
C PRO A 668 -10.67 5.93 -8.12
N TYR A 669 -9.97 6.29 -9.20
CA TYR A 669 -9.38 5.27 -10.06
C TYR A 669 -8.09 4.73 -9.45
N SER A 670 -7.92 3.42 -9.54
CA SER A 670 -6.65 2.73 -9.33
C SER A 670 -6.03 2.45 -10.71
N ALA A 671 -4.76 2.81 -10.92
CA ALA A 671 -4.00 2.43 -12.10
C ALA A 671 -2.56 2.02 -11.74
N SER A 672 -2.25 0.75 -11.86
CA SER A 672 -0.87 0.28 -11.73
C SER A 672 -0.05 0.67 -12.96
N ALA A 673 1.28 0.77 -12.81
CA ALA A 673 2.19 1.12 -13.90
C ALA A 673 3.19 -0.01 -14.18
N PHE A 674 3.22 -0.46 -15.43
CA PHE A 674 4.01 -1.62 -15.87
C PHE A 674 4.88 -1.27 -17.08
N GLN A 675 6.12 -1.76 -17.07
CA GLN A 675 6.97 -1.81 -18.26
C GLN A 675 6.36 -2.73 -19.35
N PRO A 676 6.72 -2.55 -20.65
CA PRO A 676 6.25 -3.43 -21.72
C PRO A 676 6.66 -4.90 -21.55
N TRP A 677 7.74 -5.17 -20.80
CA TRP A 677 8.23 -6.53 -20.51
C TRP A 677 7.67 -7.16 -19.23
N VAL A 678 6.74 -6.49 -18.52
CA VAL A 678 6.06 -7.04 -17.35
C VAL A 678 4.67 -7.50 -17.77
N HIS A 679 4.47 -8.81 -17.81
CA HIS A 679 3.21 -9.47 -18.16
C HIS A 679 2.36 -9.78 -16.93
N ASN A 680 1.10 -10.13 -17.17
CA ASN A 680 0.10 -10.50 -16.16
C ASN A 680 -0.20 -9.36 -15.16
N GLY A 681 0.08 -8.11 -15.50
CA GLY A 681 -0.19 -6.95 -14.65
C GLY A 681 -1.67 -6.53 -14.66
N LYS A 682 -2.40 -6.79 -13.58
CA LYS A 682 -3.79 -6.33 -13.39
C LYS A 682 -3.92 -5.53 -12.07
N PRO A 683 -4.52 -4.32 -12.09
CA PRO A 683 -4.70 -3.52 -10.87
C PRO A 683 -5.72 -4.15 -9.90
N GLY A 684 -5.47 -3.97 -8.60
CA GLY A 684 -6.41 -4.32 -7.54
C GLY A 684 -5.79 -4.19 -6.14
N VAL A 685 -6.51 -3.56 -5.21
CA VAL A 685 -6.07 -3.33 -3.82
C VAL A 685 -6.34 -4.52 -2.88
N MET A 686 -7.22 -5.44 -3.27
CA MET A 686 -7.56 -6.63 -2.49
C MET A 686 -6.58 -7.79 -2.71
N VAL A 687 -5.92 -7.85 -3.89
CA VAL A 687 -4.90 -8.87 -4.18
C VAL A 687 -3.54 -8.30 -3.85
N ARG A 688 -3.06 -8.58 -2.63
CA ARG A 688 -1.78 -8.05 -2.11
C ARG A 688 -0.58 -8.95 -2.44
N ASP A 689 -0.81 -10.25 -2.67
CA ASP A 689 0.18 -11.23 -3.16
C ASP A 689 0.52 -11.10 -4.67
N MET A 690 0.38 -9.91 -5.24
CA MET A 690 0.41 -9.67 -6.70
C MET A 690 1.73 -10.09 -7.39
N ALA A 691 2.87 -10.05 -6.68
CA ALA A 691 4.18 -10.31 -7.28
C ALA A 691 4.41 -11.77 -7.69
N ARG A 692 3.59 -12.73 -7.25
CA ARG A 692 3.68 -14.13 -7.72
C ARG A 692 3.09 -14.34 -9.11
N TYR A 693 2.16 -13.48 -9.53
CA TYR A 693 1.48 -13.57 -10.83
C TYR A 693 2.27 -12.90 -11.96
N TYR A 694 3.10 -11.90 -11.64
CA TYR A 694 3.90 -11.17 -12.63
C TYR A 694 4.99 -12.03 -13.25
N ARG A 695 5.11 -11.97 -14.58
CA ARG A 695 6.21 -12.54 -15.36
C ARG A 695 6.99 -11.42 -16.04
N VAL A 696 8.32 -11.45 -15.96
CA VAL A 696 9.19 -10.49 -16.65
C VAL A 696 9.86 -11.11 -17.87
N ASP A 697 10.15 -10.31 -18.90
CA ASP A 697 11.09 -10.66 -19.98
C ASP A 697 12.41 -9.89 -19.79
N PRO A 698 13.46 -10.53 -19.22
CA PRO A 698 14.75 -9.89 -19.02
C PRO A 698 15.49 -9.55 -20.32
N ALA A 699 15.24 -10.28 -21.41
CA ALA A 699 15.89 -10.03 -22.70
C ALA A 699 15.33 -8.76 -23.34
N LEU A 700 14.00 -8.60 -23.33
CA LEU A 700 13.33 -7.36 -23.75
C LEU A 700 13.72 -6.18 -22.86
N ARG A 701 13.81 -6.36 -21.54
CA ARG A 701 14.30 -5.32 -20.61
C ARG A 701 15.70 -4.84 -20.97
N VAL A 702 16.67 -5.75 -21.14
CA VAL A 702 18.05 -5.39 -21.49
C VAL A 702 18.11 -4.67 -22.84
N ALA A 703 17.38 -5.16 -23.84
CA ALA A 703 17.30 -4.52 -25.16
C ALA A 703 16.74 -3.08 -25.06
N LYS A 704 15.66 -2.88 -24.29
CA LYS A 704 15.03 -1.57 -24.11
C LYS A 704 15.84 -0.61 -23.23
N GLN A 705 16.49 -1.09 -22.16
CA GLN A 705 17.43 -0.27 -21.41
C GLN A 705 18.59 0.23 -22.30
N ALA A 706 19.12 -0.61 -23.19
CA ALA A 706 20.18 -0.24 -24.14
C ALA A 706 19.70 0.67 -25.29
N GLU A 707 18.40 0.63 -25.62
CA GLU A 707 17.74 1.55 -26.55
C GLU A 707 17.53 2.94 -25.93
N TRP A 708 16.98 2.98 -24.71
CA TRP A 708 16.51 4.21 -24.07
C TRP A 708 17.61 5.02 -23.37
N ASN A 709 18.67 4.37 -22.88
CA ASN A 709 19.73 5.01 -22.10
C ASN A 709 21.04 5.19 -22.88
N ARG A 710 20.95 5.36 -24.21
CA ARG A 710 22.14 5.56 -25.07
C ARG A 710 22.90 6.84 -24.66
N PRO A 711 24.18 6.75 -24.27
CA PRO A 711 24.96 7.92 -23.87
C PRO A 711 25.15 8.91 -25.03
N GLN A 712 24.92 10.20 -24.75
CA GLN A 712 25.12 11.27 -25.73
C GLN A 712 26.58 11.75 -25.73
N TRP A 713 27.38 11.25 -26.67
CA TRP A 713 28.81 11.57 -26.76
C TRP A 713 29.15 12.91 -27.45
N TRP A 714 28.21 13.52 -28.17
CA TRP A 714 28.49 14.74 -28.95
C TRP A 714 28.99 15.95 -28.12
N PRO A 715 28.58 16.18 -26.85
CA PRO A 715 29.12 17.29 -26.06
C PRO A 715 30.59 17.08 -25.69
N LEU A 716 31.00 15.82 -25.46
CA LEU A 716 32.40 15.46 -25.22
C LEU A 716 33.24 15.72 -26.49
N GLY A 717 32.68 15.45 -27.67
CA GLY A 717 33.27 15.82 -28.96
C GLY A 717 33.48 17.34 -29.11
N LEU A 718 32.47 18.16 -28.77
CA LEU A 718 32.61 19.62 -28.78
C LEU A 718 33.62 20.14 -27.76
N MET A 719 33.66 19.58 -26.55
CA MET A 719 34.67 19.95 -25.54
C MET A 719 36.09 19.58 -25.98
N ALA A 720 36.27 18.44 -26.63
CA ALA A 720 37.56 18.05 -27.23
C ALA A 720 37.97 19.01 -28.37
N LEU A 721 37.03 19.39 -29.26
CA LEU A 721 37.28 20.38 -30.31
C LEU A 721 37.61 21.77 -29.75
N ALA A 722 36.92 22.21 -28.70
CA ALA A 722 37.21 23.46 -28.01
C ALA A 722 38.61 23.44 -27.36
N ALA A 723 38.98 22.35 -26.69
CA ALA A 723 40.31 22.17 -26.12
C ALA A 723 41.41 22.18 -27.21
N LEU A 724 41.17 21.54 -28.36
CA LEU A 724 42.07 21.57 -29.52
C LEU A 724 42.19 22.98 -30.11
N ALA A 725 41.08 23.73 -30.21
CA ALA A 725 41.09 25.12 -30.68
C ALA A 725 41.89 26.04 -29.74
N VAL A 726 41.71 25.90 -28.41
CA VAL A 726 42.50 26.62 -27.40
C VAL A 726 43.99 26.27 -27.50
N ALA A 727 44.33 24.98 -27.64
CA ALA A 727 45.72 24.54 -27.82
C ALA A 727 46.35 25.08 -29.11
N TRP A 728 45.59 25.13 -30.21
CA TRP A 728 46.01 25.72 -31.48
C TRP A 728 46.23 27.23 -31.37
N LEU A 729 45.31 27.97 -30.72
CA LEU A 729 45.46 29.40 -30.44
C LEU A 729 46.70 29.68 -29.58
N ALA A 730 46.90 28.94 -28.50
CA ALA A 730 48.07 29.05 -27.64
C ALA A 730 49.38 28.80 -28.41
N ARG A 731 49.41 27.77 -29.27
CA ARG A 731 50.56 27.49 -30.16
C ARG A 731 50.77 28.63 -31.16
N ARG A 732 49.71 29.19 -31.75
CA ARG A 732 49.80 30.31 -32.71
C ARG A 732 50.36 31.58 -32.05
N VAL A 733 49.90 31.91 -30.84
CA VAL A 733 50.41 33.03 -30.04
C VAL A 733 51.88 32.82 -29.64
N PHE A 734 52.25 31.60 -29.24
CA PHE A 734 53.65 31.26 -28.94
C PHE A 734 54.57 31.45 -30.16
N MET A 735 54.21 30.89 -31.32
CA MET A 735 54.98 31.05 -32.56
C MET A 735 55.04 32.51 -33.03
N ALA A 736 53.99 33.31 -32.81
CA ALA A 736 54.01 34.74 -33.10
C ALA A 736 54.98 35.50 -32.19
N ARG A 737 55.02 35.17 -30.90
CA ARG A 737 56.01 35.72 -29.94
C ARG A 737 57.45 35.40 -30.35
N GLU A 738 57.77 34.16 -30.70
CA GLU A 738 59.12 33.80 -31.19
C GLU A 738 59.52 34.57 -32.46
N ARG A 739 58.58 34.72 -33.41
CA ARG A 739 58.83 35.50 -34.64
C ARG A 739 59.01 36.99 -34.38
N SER A 740 58.40 37.54 -33.33
CA SER A 740 58.58 38.94 -32.92
C SER A 740 59.94 39.19 -32.23
N THR A 741 60.44 38.25 -31.41
CA THR A 741 61.76 38.37 -30.78
C THR A 741 62.92 38.21 -31.78
N ALA A 742 62.71 37.52 -32.89
CA ALA A 742 63.72 37.36 -33.94
C ALA A 742 64.06 38.65 -34.73
N ARG A 743 63.29 39.73 -34.60
CA ARG A 743 63.47 40.98 -35.37
C ARG A 743 64.08 42.16 -34.60
N GLY A 744 64.52 41.99 -33.35
CA GLY A 744 64.98 43.10 -32.51
C GLY A 744 66.24 42.84 -31.68
N ARG A 745 67.44 42.98 -32.28
CA ARG A 745 68.68 43.48 -31.63
C ARG A 745 69.86 43.60 -32.60
N ARG A 746 70.14 44.83 -33.06
CA ARG A 746 71.43 45.23 -33.63
C ARG A 746 71.73 46.68 -33.22
N ALA A 747 72.59 46.89 -32.22
CA ALA A 747 73.41 48.10 -32.01
C ALA A 747 74.32 47.96 -30.76
N THR A 748 75.64 48.13 -30.96
CA THR A 748 76.66 48.81 -30.09
C THR A 748 76.81 48.46 -28.59
N GLY A 749 78.02 48.30 -28.01
CA GLY A 749 79.40 48.24 -28.56
C GLY A 749 80.52 48.59 -27.52
N ALA A 750 81.78 48.23 -27.79
CA ALA A 750 83.07 48.71 -27.17
C ALA A 750 83.29 48.46 -25.64
N ARG A 751 84.50 48.39 -25.03
CA ARG A 751 85.98 48.35 -25.33
C ARG A 751 86.71 47.98 -23.98
N ALA A 752 88.02 47.72 -23.79
CA ALA A 752 89.19 47.36 -24.61
C ALA A 752 90.39 46.89 -23.71
N GLY A 753 91.33 46.10 -24.27
CA GLY A 753 92.76 46.00 -23.86
C GLY A 753 93.08 45.19 -22.59
N GLU A 754 94.22 44.53 -22.38
CA GLU A 754 95.56 44.38 -23.01
C GLU A 754 96.06 42.95 -22.63
N GLY A 755 97.18 42.33 -23.03
CA GLY A 755 98.32 42.72 -23.88
C GLY A 755 99.59 41.99 -23.38
N ALA A 756 100.18 41.12 -24.22
CA ALA A 756 101.36 40.27 -23.93
C ALA A 756 101.20 39.20 -22.83
N GLY A 757 102.01 38.14 -22.88
CA GLY A 757 101.95 37.02 -21.95
C GLY A 757 103.32 36.59 -21.43
N ALA A 758 103.36 36.25 -20.14
CA ALA A 758 104.29 35.37 -19.45
C ALA A 758 103.58 34.88 -18.17
#